data_AF-A0A933JW00-F1
#
_entry.id   AF-A0A933JW00-F1
#
_cell.length_a   1.000
_cell.length_b   1.000
_cell.length_c   1.000
_cell.angle_alpha   90.00
_cell.angle_beta   90.00
_cell.angle_gamma   90.00
#
_symmetry.space_group_name_H-M   'P 1'
#
loop_
_entity.id
_entity.type
_entity.pdbx_description
1 polymer ?
#
loop_
_entity_poly.entity_id
_entity_poly.type
_entity_poly.pdbx_seq_one_letter_code
_entity_poly.pdbx_strand_id
1 'polypeptide(L)'
;MGWRRDGIVKSGRSFYFDRAVEFALVGPRHGVRAILVALLALPPGLARAQPLSDAGAAGAEDANSNPRAEQLRAFLSGELEVDVEPRTLFDIELEDEVAVRVDEVRVASVLRSLADGGTESADGLSATGLDALRSRLELDRARLTFYQLPKERRSELISLHRVRQEAARPKESDVARRLRLAAEEQQRVLEAARVARTEAERLVREEVARLLGLESQLTVSIEQANSAREQLSHRREATLGWQRRASDAHTSSSADAIYDALITRLEIARTELNDTLDGFQSPRVLQSLGPDPLERLPADVSTEEVTRQRSKVALLIVEASRAEAHRLEARAAELHDEIRKLNQIRLLLLTKLSAEKGSATMGLTRAGWAQAVAEAADLRLILRYHAHLARAAISSVHDEPHGDESFAIWPSIWVVLPWIFCGAVFVWWRRKSRGVLVGLELRAKERDRSERRTAPGGLLRLINFAQGIHRPLEWLLFVWVARELMPGHVLELLEVQIAGLVIYWSLGASLVVHVINAVAQGGVHLDRSLDALRLRSLRLVGRVAVGLSLLLVISEELVGRGTIRRWVLTACVVSIAPVFLILVRWWRSIVFDRLARSKGRSKFQSWLLANRTGWRSFPSAMVAAVQLFISGSIRVVRVFLGRLTLVRRIHAYLFRRGLDRLAETEVVEPFRPLRADAFESLSPDALNSESVPSPAIELVETLLQRIDAGTRVFGLVGNRGAGKSTLLGLLAKATDSTLLDGAVPELVSSIRKTAASAARVILIDDAHCLVKPVLGGLASFDEVMDLARSTPRRVWVLAVDSSLWPFIRRARDSRPLFDEVFVVPPWTEDQIAHLLETRTALAGLSPTFEDLLERLPSANELDRQDALLAKRAGYMRMIWDYARGNPGIALEAWRSSLHDSADSVRVRPLRDPDARDIESLPDSALFVLKAILQMPHATEGDLELATRLNKTEISSFIGFGQAHGFLSTKDQHVWVSWRWYRSVLVVLERKHLLVEL
;
A
#
# COMPACT_ATOMS: atom_id res chain seq x y z
N MET A 1 -23.54 -26.85 -12.65
CA MET A 1 -23.28 -27.91 -11.64
C MET A 1 -22.77 -27.23 -10.39
N GLY A 2 -23.58 -27.25 -9.33
CA GLY A 2 -23.44 -26.38 -8.15
C GLY A 2 -22.26 -26.76 -7.26
N TRP A 3 -21.42 -25.77 -6.95
CA TRP A 3 -20.35 -25.88 -5.96
C TRP A 3 -20.90 -25.45 -4.59
N ARG A 4 -20.98 -26.39 -3.66
CA ARG A 4 -21.20 -26.12 -2.23
C ARG A 4 -20.03 -25.30 -1.69
N ARG A 5 -20.34 -24.16 -1.08
CA ARG A 5 -19.45 -23.45 -0.16
C ARG A 5 -19.62 -24.09 1.22
N ASP A 6 -18.73 -25.01 1.58
CA ASP A 6 -18.54 -25.38 2.98
C ASP A 6 -17.49 -24.47 3.60
N GLY A 7 -17.85 -23.90 4.75
CA GLY A 7 -17.08 -22.90 5.46
C GLY A 7 -15.80 -23.48 6.04
N ILE A 8 -14.67 -23.07 5.46
CA ILE A 8 -13.37 -23.18 6.11
C ILE A 8 -13.22 -21.97 7.03
N VAL A 9 -13.36 -22.22 8.33
CA VAL A 9 -12.92 -21.30 9.38
C VAL A 9 -11.42 -21.10 9.18
N LYS A 10 -11.03 -19.93 8.64
CA LYS A 10 -9.62 -19.53 8.52
C LYS A 10 -9.00 -19.50 9.92
N SER A 11 -8.15 -20.47 10.23
CA SER A 11 -7.28 -20.42 11.40
C SER A 11 -6.34 -19.22 11.25
N GLY A 12 -6.12 -18.48 12.34
CA GLY A 12 -5.45 -17.17 12.37
C GLY A 12 -3.96 -17.13 11.96
N ARG A 13 -3.43 -18.19 11.31
CA ARG A 13 -2.05 -18.24 10.78
C ARG A 13 -1.86 -17.51 9.43
N SER A 14 -2.94 -17.21 8.69
CA SER A 14 -2.85 -16.56 7.36
C SER A 14 -2.62 -15.04 7.38
N PHE A 15 -2.74 -14.38 8.53
CA PHE A 15 -2.90 -12.91 8.58
C PHE A 15 -1.61 -12.12 8.28
N TYR A 16 -0.43 -12.70 8.51
CA TYR A 16 0.86 -12.02 8.28
C TYR A 16 1.41 -12.22 6.86
N PHE A 17 1.06 -13.34 6.20
CA PHE A 17 1.48 -13.64 4.83
C PHE A 17 0.71 -12.80 3.81
N ASP A 18 -0.60 -12.62 3.99
CA ASP A 18 -1.42 -11.74 3.15
C ASP A 18 -0.92 -10.28 3.21
N ARG A 19 -0.50 -9.83 4.40
CA ARG A 19 0.09 -8.49 4.57
C ARG A 19 1.45 -8.32 3.89
N ALA A 20 2.29 -9.36 3.85
CA ALA A 20 3.58 -9.30 3.18
C ALA A 20 3.43 -9.25 1.65
N VAL A 21 2.43 -9.96 1.10
CA VAL A 21 2.05 -9.90 -0.31
C VAL A 21 1.41 -8.54 -0.66
N GLU A 22 0.53 -8.00 0.19
CA GLU A 22 0.02 -6.63 0.06
C GLU A 22 1.13 -5.57 0.12
N PHE A 23 2.10 -5.69 1.05
CA PHE A 23 3.22 -4.73 1.17
C PHE A 23 4.19 -4.80 -0.01
N ALA A 24 4.36 -5.98 -0.61
CA ALA A 24 5.21 -6.17 -1.78
C ALA A 24 4.56 -5.65 -3.08
N LEU A 25 3.21 -5.67 -3.16
CA LEU A 25 2.45 -5.21 -4.33
C LEU A 25 2.04 -3.74 -4.27
N VAL A 26 1.95 -3.13 -3.07
CA VAL A 26 1.59 -1.71 -2.89
C VAL A 26 2.84 -0.88 -2.59
N GLY A 27 3.32 -0.14 -3.59
CA GLY A 27 4.51 0.72 -3.53
C GLY A 27 4.51 1.81 -2.43
N PRO A 28 5.62 2.57 -2.31
CA PRO A 28 5.98 3.28 -1.08
C PRO A 28 5.19 4.58 -0.92
N ARG A 29 3.98 4.50 -0.34
CA ARG A 29 3.25 5.70 0.13
C ARG A 29 2.95 5.71 1.64
N HIS A 30 3.16 4.59 2.34
CA HIS A 30 2.83 4.48 3.77
C HIS A 30 4.04 4.48 4.72
N GLY A 31 5.27 4.36 4.22
CA GLY A 31 6.48 4.37 5.05
C GLY A 31 6.84 5.73 5.66
N VAL A 32 6.35 6.85 5.10
CA VAL A 32 6.68 8.21 5.58
C VAL A 32 5.62 8.76 6.55
N ARG A 33 4.37 8.26 6.53
CA ARG A 33 3.29 8.71 7.43
C ARG A 33 3.30 8.02 8.80
N ALA A 34 3.79 6.78 8.89
CA ALA A 34 3.85 6.04 10.15
C ALA A 34 4.87 6.60 11.16
N ILE A 35 5.92 7.28 10.67
CA ILE A 35 6.99 7.84 11.50
C ILE A 35 6.61 9.25 12.03
N LEU A 36 5.69 9.96 11.38
CA LEU A 36 5.28 11.31 11.76
C LEU A 36 4.08 11.38 12.73
N VAL A 37 3.28 10.30 12.83
CA VAL A 37 2.11 10.24 13.75
C VAL A 37 2.50 9.73 15.14
N ALA A 38 3.63 9.03 15.27
CA ALA A 38 4.12 8.52 16.56
C ALA A 38 4.80 9.57 17.46
N LEU A 39 4.93 10.82 17.01
CA LEU A 39 5.71 11.87 17.69
C LEU A 39 4.89 13.03 18.27
N LEU A 40 3.55 12.96 18.28
CA LEU A 40 2.70 14.12 18.62
C LEU A 40 1.43 13.83 19.45
N ALA A 41 1.43 12.84 20.36
CA ALA A 41 0.30 12.64 21.28
C ALA A 41 0.75 12.41 22.73
N LEU A 42 0.87 13.51 23.48
CA LEU A 42 0.81 13.54 24.94
C LEU A 42 -0.67 13.68 25.36
N PRO A 43 -1.15 12.98 26.40
CA PRO A 43 -2.55 13.04 26.82
C PRO A 43 -2.79 14.16 27.85
N PRO A 44 -3.95 14.84 27.83
CA PRO A 44 -4.49 15.46 29.03
C PRO A 44 -5.46 14.50 29.71
N GLY A 45 -5.26 14.25 31.00
CA GLY A 45 -6.29 13.68 31.85
C GLY A 45 -7.36 14.72 32.18
N LEU A 46 -8.58 14.27 32.45
CA LEU A 46 -9.50 14.89 33.40
C LEU A 46 -10.66 13.94 33.72
N ALA A 47 -10.98 13.90 35.00
CA ALA A 47 -11.98 13.07 35.65
C ALA A 47 -13.43 13.50 35.36
N ARG A 48 -14.37 12.55 35.49
CA ARG A 48 -15.66 12.77 36.19
C ARG A 48 -16.37 11.44 36.51
N ALA A 49 -16.80 11.34 37.77
CA ALA A 49 -17.74 10.37 38.37
C ALA A 49 -19.14 10.50 37.72
N GLN A 50 -20.16 9.61 37.83
CA GLN A 50 -20.75 8.71 38.85
C GLN A 50 -21.95 7.99 38.11
N PRO A 51 -22.85 7.15 38.69
CA PRO A 51 -22.82 6.37 39.93
C PRO A 51 -23.22 4.87 39.78
N LEU A 52 -23.06 4.18 40.91
CA LEU A 52 -23.54 2.88 41.41
C LEU A 52 -24.74 2.16 40.76
N SER A 53 -24.61 0.84 40.69
CA SER A 53 -25.68 -0.12 40.98
C SER A 53 -25.16 -1.26 41.86
N ASP A 54 -25.74 -1.40 43.05
CA ASP A 54 -25.48 -2.42 44.05
C ASP A 54 -25.86 -3.83 43.57
N ALA A 55 -24.97 -4.79 43.77
CA ALA A 55 -25.29 -6.20 44.01
C ALA A 55 -24.02 -6.93 44.48
N GLY A 56 -23.98 -7.36 45.74
CA GLY A 56 -22.94 -8.27 46.23
C GLY A 56 -22.41 -8.01 47.63
N ALA A 57 -23.30 -7.73 48.59
CA ALA A 57 -22.97 -7.89 50.01
C ALA A 57 -23.46 -9.26 50.48
N ALA A 58 -22.58 -10.27 50.40
CA ALA A 58 -22.67 -11.52 51.16
C ALA A 58 -21.30 -12.20 51.09
N GLY A 59 -20.56 -12.23 52.20
CA GLY A 59 -19.28 -12.91 52.26
C GLY A 59 -18.33 -12.35 53.32
N ALA A 60 -18.80 -12.24 54.56
CA ALA A 60 -17.94 -12.04 55.72
C ALA A 60 -18.66 -12.43 57.02
N GLU A 61 -19.20 -13.64 57.10
CA GLU A 61 -19.50 -14.30 58.39
C GLU A 61 -19.10 -15.78 58.29
N ASP A 62 -18.56 -16.29 59.40
CA ASP A 62 -18.22 -17.69 59.71
C ASP A 62 -16.95 -18.32 59.10
N ALA A 63 -15.78 -17.90 59.60
CA ALA A 63 -14.51 -18.60 59.41
C ALA A 63 -14.13 -19.55 60.57
N ASN A 64 -15.08 -19.90 61.45
CA ASN A 64 -14.81 -20.75 62.64
C ASN A 64 -15.94 -21.77 62.93
N SER A 65 -16.70 -22.17 61.92
CA SER A 65 -17.75 -23.19 62.02
C SER A 65 -17.15 -24.60 62.03
N ASN A 66 -17.65 -25.46 62.92
CA ASN A 66 -17.23 -26.86 63.00
C ASN A 66 -17.70 -27.61 61.73
N PRO A 67 -16.81 -28.26 60.95
CA PRO A 67 -17.20 -28.92 59.70
C PRO A 67 -18.26 -30.01 59.91
N ARG A 68 -18.29 -30.67 61.07
CA ARG A 68 -19.36 -31.64 61.40
C ARG A 68 -20.71 -30.99 61.66
N ALA A 69 -20.71 -29.77 62.22
CA ALA A 69 -21.95 -29.02 62.44
C ALA A 69 -22.51 -28.51 61.10
N GLU A 70 -21.65 -28.09 60.17
CA GLU A 70 -22.06 -27.75 58.81
C GLU A 70 -22.60 -28.96 58.04
N GLN A 71 -21.90 -30.10 58.10
CA GLN A 71 -22.39 -31.36 57.51
C GLN A 71 -23.75 -31.74 58.08
N LEU A 72 -23.98 -31.57 59.38
CA LEU A 72 -25.26 -31.88 60.00
C LEU A 72 -26.37 -30.88 59.61
N ARG A 73 -26.05 -29.59 59.42
CA ARG A 73 -26.98 -28.59 58.86
C ARG A 73 -27.31 -28.91 57.39
N ALA A 74 -26.31 -29.31 56.60
CA ALA A 74 -26.49 -29.76 55.22
C ALA A 74 -27.34 -31.04 55.17
N PHE A 75 -27.21 -31.94 56.15
CA PHE A 75 -28.08 -33.10 56.27
C PHE A 75 -29.53 -32.71 56.59
N LEU A 76 -29.73 -31.75 57.47
CA LEU A 76 -31.05 -31.21 57.81
C LEU A 76 -31.72 -30.47 56.63
N SER A 77 -30.94 -29.83 55.75
CA SER A 77 -31.45 -29.20 54.52
C SER A 77 -31.59 -30.17 53.35
N GLY A 78 -31.16 -31.43 53.49
CA GLY A 78 -31.20 -32.45 52.43
C GLY A 78 -30.10 -32.31 51.38
N GLU A 79 -29.04 -31.54 51.67
CA GLU A 79 -27.93 -31.20 50.78
C GLU A 79 -26.59 -31.85 51.15
N LEU A 80 -26.56 -32.76 52.13
CA LEU A 80 -25.34 -33.46 52.54
C LEU A 80 -24.60 -34.10 51.35
N GLU A 81 -23.27 -34.00 51.36
CA GLU A 81 -22.41 -34.63 50.37
C GLU A 81 -22.54 -36.16 50.41
N VAL A 82 -22.57 -36.74 49.22
CA VAL A 82 -23.03 -38.12 48.99
C VAL A 82 -22.07 -39.15 49.59
N ASP A 83 -20.80 -38.83 49.73
CA ASP A 83 -19.75 -39.65 50.33
C ASP A 83 -19.77 -39.69 51.87
N VAL A 84 -20.47 -38.75 52.52
CA VAL A 84 -20.59 -38.70 53.98
C VAL A 84 -21.74 -39.61 54.45
N GLU A 85 -21.43 -40.58 55.31
CA GLU A 85 -22.43 -41.45 55.92
C GLU A 85 -23.12 -40.74 57.10
N PRO A 86 -24.45 -40.51 57.07
CA PRO A 86 -25.14 -39.71 58.09
C PRO A 86 -24.97 -40.25 59.51
N ARG A 87 -24.80 -41.56 59.67
CA ARG A 87 -24.55 -42.21 60.97
C ARG A 87 -23.32 -41.65 61.69
N THR A 88 -22.30 -41.20 60.96
CA THR A 88 -21.06 -40.68 61.54
C THR A 88 -21.21 -39.30 62.20
N LEU A 89 -22.32 -38.60 61.93
CA LEU A 89 -22.62 -37.28 62.51
C LEU A 89 -23.29 -37.38 63.90
N PHE A 90 -23.71 -38.58 64.31
CA PHE A 90 -24.42 -38.84 65.56
C PHE A 90 -23.67 -39.87 66.41
N ASP A 91 -23.83 -39.79 67.73
CA ASP A 91 -23.18 -40.72 68.66
C ASP A 91 -24.06 -41.95 68.99
N ILE A 92 -25.22 -42.06 68.32
CA ILE A 92 -26.25 -43.07 68.57
C ILE A 92 -26.76 -43.68 67.27
N GLU A 93 -27.41 -44.84 67.37
CA GLU A 93 -28.12 -45.44 66.24
C GLU A 93 -29.41 -44.67 65.95
N LEU A 94 -29.48 -44.04 64.77
CA LEU A 94 -30.59 -43.18 64.36
C LEU A 94 -31.92 -43.92 64.14
N GLU A 95 -31.87 -45.25 64.02
CA GLU A 95 -33.05 -46.09 63.79
C GLU A 95 -33.73 -46.53 65.11
N ASP A 96 -33.05 -46.38 66.26
CA ASP A 96 -33.58 -46.68 67.58
C ASP A 96 -34.23 -45.43 68.21
N GLU A 97 -35.57 -45.40 68.20
CA GLU A 97 -36.38 -44.33 68.79
C GLU A 97 -36.20 -44.14 70.30
N VAL A 98 -35.77 -45.18 71.02
CA VAL A 98 -35.49 -45.08 72.45
C VAL A 98 -34.15 -44.39 72.67
N ALA A 99 -33.12 -44.79 71.90
CA ALA A 99 -31.81 -44.16 71.94
C ALA A 99 -31.88 -42.67 71.56
N VAL A 100 -32.64 -42.31 70.52
CA VAL A 100 -32.80 -40.91 70.09
C VAL A 100 -33.48 -40.05 71.16
N ARG A 101 -34.52 -40.56 71.83
CA ARG A 101 -35.19 -39.82 72.92
C ARG A 101 -34.31 -39.65 74.15
N VAL A 102 -33.53 -40.69 74.51
CA VAL A 102 -32.58 -40.60 75.63
C VAL A 102 -31.51 -39.56 75.33
N ASP A 103 -30.99 -39.54 74.10
CA ASP A 103 -29.95 -38.61 73.70
C ASP A 103 -30.47 -37.17 73.52
N GLU A 104 -31.72 -37.00 73.05
CA GLU A 104 -32.41 -35.71 73.03
C GLU A 104 -32.46 -35.08 74.43
N VAL A 105 -32.91 -35.85 75.42
CA VAL A 105 -32.98 -35.39 76.82
C VAL A 105 -31.59 -35.10 77.37
N ARG A 106 -30.61 -35.96 77.08
CA ARG A 106 -29.21 -35.78 77.51
C ARG A 106 -28.62 -34.49 76.94
N VAL A 107 -28.66 -34.30 75.62
CA VAL A 107 -28.12 -33.12 74.93
C VAL A 107 -28.87 -31.84 75.35
N ALA A 108 -30.20 -31.89 75.47
CA ALA A 108 -30.99 -30.77 75.96
C ALA A 108 -30.62 -30.41 77.42
N SER A 109 -30.38 -31.40 78.28
CA SER A 109 -29.96 -31.15 79.67
C SER A 109 -28.57 -30.53 79.76
N VAL A 110 -27.61 -31.00 78.93
CA VAL A 110 -26.25 -30.45 78.86
C VAL A 110 -26.28 -29.00 78.37
N LEU A 111 -27.01 -28.70 77.30
CA LEU A 111 -27.17 -27.33 76.78
C LEU A 111 -27.84 -26.41 77.79
N ARG A 112 -28.83 -26.89 78.56
CA ARG A 112 -29.52 -26.11 79.59
C ARG A 112 -28.63 -25.84 80.81
N SER A 113 -27.86 -26.85 81.26
CA SER A 113 -26.89 -26.70 82.36
C SER A 113 -25.76 -25.71 82.03
N LEU A 114 -25.34 -25.64 80.77
CA LEU A 114 -24.33 -24.70 80.29
C LEU A 114 -24.89 -23.29 80.08
N ALA A 115 -26.19 -23.16 79.81
CA ALA A 115 -26.87 -21.87 79.73
C ALA A 115 -27.12 -21.25 81.13
N ASP A 116 -27.44 -22.08 82.13
CA ASP A 116 -27.71 -21.64 83.51
C ASP A 116 -26.44 -21.40 84.35
N GLY A 117 -25.30 -22.05 84.00
CA GLY A 117 -24.00 -21.88 84.67
C GLY A 117 -23.04 -20.89 83.99
N GLY A 118 -23.55 -20.04 83.09
CA GLY A 118 -22.75 -19.24 82.16
C GLY A 118 -22.16 -17.96 82.75
N THR A 119 -21.15 -18.07 83.60
CA THR A 119 -20.08 -17.04 83.75
C THR A 119 -18.86 -17.53 84.52
N GLU A 120 -18.95 -18.51 85.43
CA GLU A 120 -17.82 -18.85 86.32
C GLU A 120 -16.81 -19.87 85.77
N SER A 121 -17.13 -20.58 84.68
CA SER A 121 -16.26 -21.64 84.13
C SER A 121 -15.45 -21.26 82.88
N ALA A 122 -15.62 -20.03 82.37
CA ALA A 122 -14.97 -19.56 81.13
C ALA A 122 -13.67 -18.78 81.36
N ASP A 123 -13.42 -18.26 82.57
CA ASP A 123 -12.31 -17.35 82.88
C ASP A 123 -10.92 -18.02 82.94
N GLY A 124 -10.83 -19.35 82.78
CA GLY A 124 -9.58 -20.12 82.80
C GLY A 124 -9.17 -20.78 81.48
N LEU A 125 -9.94 -20.62 80.40
CA LEU A 125 -9.73 -21.33 79.14
C LEU A 125 -8.89 -20.51 78.15
N SER A 126 -7.93 -21.15 77.47
CA SER A 126 -7.19 -20.54 76.36
C SER A 126 -8.12 -20.23 75.19
N ALA A 127 -7.73 -19.31 74.28
CA ALA A 127 -8.48 -18.99 73.07
C ALA A 127 -8.86 -20.25 72.25
N THR A 128 -7.95 -21.22 72.15
CA THR A 128 -8.19 -22.53 71.53
C THR A 128 -9.19 -23.40 72.28
N GLY A 129 -9.23 -23.32 73.62
CA GLY A 129 -10.22 -24.04 74.43
C GLY A 129 -11.63 -23.47 74.29
N LEU A 130 -11.75 -22.13 74.20
CA LEU A 130 -13.03 -21.46 73.96
C LEU A 130 -13.59 -21.76 72.57
N ASP A 131 -12.74 -21.80 71.54
CA ASP A 131 -13.15 -22.15 70.18
C ASP A 131 -13.57 -23.63 70.06
N ALA A 132 -12.87 -24.55 70.74
CA ALA A 132 -13.25 -25.96 70.81
C ALA A 132 -14.60 -26.16 71.52
N LEU A 133 -14.86 -25.39 72.58
CA LEU A 133 -16.11 -25.44 73.33
C LEU A 133 -17.28 -24.85 72.52
N ARG A 134 -17.08 -23.74 71.81
CA ARG A 134 -18.04 -23.18 70.84
C ARG A 134 -18.36 -24.17 69.73
N SER A 135 -17.35 -24.79 69.13
CA SER A 135 -17.48 -25.80 68.07
C SER A 135 -18.29 -27.02 68.52
N ARG A 136 -18.15 -27.43 69.79
CA ARG A 136 -18.91 -28.54 70.37
C ARG A 136 -20.36 -28.14 70.63
N LEU A 137 -20.60 -26.94 71.16
CA LEU A 137 -21.95 -26.40 71.39
C LEU A 137 -22.74 -26.26 70.09
N GLU A 138 -22.11 -25.83 69.00
CA GLU A 138 -22.76 -25.74 67.69
C GLU A 138 -23.18 -27.11 67.15
N LEU A 139 -22.32 -28.12 67.31
CA LEU A 139 -22.63 -29.50 66.90
C LEU A 139 -23.79 -30.07 67.73
N ASP A 140 -23.76 -29.89 69.05
CA ASP A 140 -24.81 -30.37 69.96
C ASP A 140 -26.16 -29.69 69.70
N ARG A 141 -26.18 -28.39 69.36
CA ARG A 141 -27.41 -27.68 68.93
C ARG A 141 -27.96 -28.23 67.62
N ALA A 142 -27.10 -28.53 66.64
CA ALA A 142 -27.52 -29.12 65.37
C ALA A 142 -28.05 -30.56 65.55
N ARG A 143 -27.44 -31.36 66.44
CA ARG A 143 -27.93 -32.71 66.81
C ARG A 143 -29.29 -32.65 67.48
N LEU A 144 -29.48 -31.72 68.42
CA LEU A 144 -30.77 -31.53 69.07
C LEU A 144 -31.87 -31.18 68.05
N THR A 145 -31.55 -30.35 67.05
CA THR A 145 -32.50 -29.98 66.00
C THR A 145 -32.94 -31.20 65.19
N PHE A 146 -32.02 -32.12 64.88
CA PHE A 146 -32.36 -33.39 64.24
C PHE A 146 -33.20 -34.28 65.16
N TYR A 147 -32.86 -34.41 66.43
CA TYR A 147 -33.61 -35.26 67.37
C TYR A 147 -35.04 -34.76 67.63
N GLN A 148 -35.29 -33.44 67.57
CA GLN A 148 -36.62 -32.86 67.75
C GLN A 148 -37.56 -33.06 66.54
N LEU A 149 -37.05 -33.50 65.38
CA LEU A 149 -37.88 -33.75 64.21
C LEU A 149 -38.79 -34.97 64.41
N PRO A 150 -40.03 -34.96 63.86
CA PRO A 150 -40.88 -36.14 63.81
C PRO A 150 -40.18 -37.33 63.15
N LYS A 151 -40.45 -38.54 63.64
CA LYS A 151 -39.85 -39.80 63.12
C LYS A 151 -39.94 -39.92 61.61
N GLU A 152 -41.11 -39.59 61.05
CA GLU A 152 -41.37 -39.62 59.61
C GLU A 152 -40.38 -38.73 58.84
N ARG A 153 -40.17 -37.50 59.31
CA ARG A 153 -39.27 -36.54 58.66
C ARG A 153 -37.80 -36.95 58.76
N ARG A 154 -37.38 -37.54 59.88
CA ARG A 154 -36.01 -38.09 60.02
C ARG A 154 -35.77 -39.25 59.07
N SER A 155 -36.74 -40.16 58.96
CA SER A 155 -36.66 -41.31 58.04
C SER A 155 -36.64 -40.89 56.58
N GLU A 156 -37.39 -39.84 56.23
CA GLU A 156 -37.40 -39.26 54.88
C GLU A 156 -36.03 -38.69 54.51
N LEU A 157 -35.41 -37.90 55.38
CA LEU A 157 -34.06 -37.33 55.15
C LEU A 157 -33.00 -38.42 54.97
N ILE A 158 -33.03 -39.47 55.80
CA ILE A 158 -32.13 -40.62 55.67
C ILE A 158 -32.35 -41.33 54.32
N SER A 159 -33.61 -41.51 53.91
CA SER A 159 -33.95 -42.18 52.65
C SER A 159 -33.56 -41.36 51.40
N LEU A 160 -33.76 -40.04 51.42
CA LEU A 160 -33.37 -39.13 50.34
C LEU A 160 -31.86 -39.13 50.13
N HIS A 161 -31.09 -39.11 51.22
CA HIS A 161 -29.63 -39.22 51.13
C HIS A 161 -29.19 -40.57 50.57
N ARG A 162 -29.83 -41.67 50.98
CA ARG A 162 -29.56 -43.01 50.45
C ARG A 162 -29.84 -43.12 48.96
N VAL A 163 -30.93 -42.53 48.46
CA VAL A 163 -31.23 -42.49 47.02
C VAL A 163 -30.18 -41.69 46.25
N ARG A 164 -29.71 -40.57 46.81
CA ARG A 164 -28.61 -39.79 46.21
C ARG A 164 -27.30 -40.58 46.20
N GLN A 165 -27.02 -41.36 47.26
CA GLN A 165 -25.89 -42.30 47.31
C GLN A 165 -25.96 -43.38 46.25
N GLU A 166 -27.12 -43.98 46.06
CA GLU A 166 -27.33 -45.00 45.03
C GLU A 166 -27.23 -44.42 43.61
N ALA A 167 -27.69 -43.18 43.39
CA ALA A 167 -27.57 -42.47 42.12
C ALA A 167 -26.14 -42.03 41.77
N ALA A 168 -25.32 -41.73 42.79
CA ALA A 168 -23.91 -41.34 42.62
C ALA A 168 -22.94 -42.53 42.54
N ARG A 169 -23.39 -43.76 42.83
CA ARG A 169 -22.56 -44.96 42.63
C ARG A 169 -22.17 -45.05 41.15
N PRO A 170 -20.86 -45.14 40.82
CA PRO A 170 -20.44 -45.22 39.43
C PRO A 170 -20.99 -46.50 38.82
N LYS A 171 -21.77 -46.37 37.74
CA LYS A 171 -22.17 -47.51 36.91
C LYS A 171 -20.89 -48.15 36.34
N GLU A 172 -20.75 -49.45 36.52
CA GLU A 172 -19.65 -50.23 35.93
C GLU A 172 -19.58 -49.92 34.43
N SER A 173 -18.43 -49.43 33.95
CA SER A 173 -18.25 -49.13 32.54
C SER A 173 -18.36 -50.41 31.73
N ASP A 174 -18.92 -50.35 30.52
CA ASP A 174 -19.05 -51.53 29.65
C ASP A 174 -17.68 -52.21 29.39
N VAL A 175 -16.59 -51.45 29.49
CA VAL A 175 -15.21 -51.95 29.40
C VAL A 175 -14.83 -52.80 30.61
N ALA A 176 -15.11 -52.34 31.83
CA ALA A 176 -14.84 -53.10 33.06
C ALA A 176 -15.60 -54.44 33.04
N ARG A 177 -16.85 -54.42 32.57
CA ARG A 177 -17.64 -55.63 32.38
C ARG A 177 -17.01 -56.58 31.36
N ARG A 178 -16.56 -56.08 30.20
CA ARG A 178 -15.89 -56.91 29.16
C ARG A 178 -14.58 -57.52 29.66
N LEU A 179 -13.77 -56.76 30.40
CA LEU A 179 -12.51 -57.26 30.97
C LEU A 179 -12.75 -58.37 31.98
N ARG A 180 -13.78 -58.25 32.82
CA ARG A 180 -14.18 -59.29 33.76
C ARG A 180 -14.64 -60.56 33.03
N LEU A 181 -15.51 -60.42 32.03
CA LEU A 181 -15.98 -61.55 31.23
C LEU A 181 -14.82 -62.25 30.50
N ALA A 182 -13.87 -61.48 29.94
CA ALA A 182 -12.67 -62.03 29.31
C ALA A 182 -11.75 -62.76 30.30
N ALA A 183 -11.60 -62.24 31.52
CA ALA A 183 -10.84 -62.91 32.59
C ALA A 183 -11.51 -64.22 33.04
N GLU A 184 -12.84 -64.22 33.17
CA GLU A 184 -13.62 -65.42 33.47
C GLU A 184 -13.50 -66.47 32.35
N GLU A 185 -13.54 -66.06 31.08
CA GLU A 185 -13.29 -66.93 29.92
C GLU A 185 -11.86 -67.49 29.92
N GLN A 186 -10.85 -66.66 30.16
CA GLN A 186 -9.46 -67.10 30.26
C GLN A 186 -9.28 -68.16 31.35
N GLN A 187 -9.90 -67.95 32.52
CA GLN A 187 -9.81 -68.87 33.64
C GLN A 187 -10.49 -70.21 33.33
N ARG A 188 -11.66 -70.19 32.66
CA ARG A 188 -12.32 -71.41 32.15
C ARG A 188 -11.45 -72.18 31.15
N VAL A 189 -10.76 -71.49 30.25
CA VAL A 189 -9.87 -72.14 29.27
C VAL A 189 -8.64 -72.75 29.96
N LEU A 190 -8.08 -72.09 30.98
CA LEU A 190 -6.98 -72.64 31.79
C LEU A 190 -7.41 -73.86 32.61
N GLU A 191 -8.61 -73.85 33.17
CA GLU A 191 -9.17 -75.01 33.88
C GLU A 191 -9.41 -76.17 32.92
N ALA A 192 -9.92 -75.89 31.71
CA ALA A 192 -10.07 -76.90 30.66
C ALA A 192 -8.71 -77.48 30.20
N ALA A 193 -7.64 -76.66 30.16
CA ALA A 193 -6.29 -77.14 29.87
C ALA A 193 -5.79 -78.15 30.93
N ARG A 194 -6.06 -77.89 32.22
CA ARG A 194 -5.64 -78.78 33.33
C ARG A 194 -6.34 -80.14 33.30
N VAL A 195 -7.53 -80.23 32.71
CA VAL A 195 -8.35 -81.44 32.63
C VAL A 195 -8.19 -82.16 31.27
N ALA A 196 -7.37 -81.61 30.35
CA ALA A 196 -7.16 -82.18 29.02
C ALA A 196 -6.55 -83.59 29.08
N ARG A 197 -7.02 -84.49 28.21
CA ARG A 197 -6.59 -85.91 28.20
C ARG A 197 -5.29 -86.15 27.45
N THR A 198 -4.87 -85.19 26.61
CA THR A 198 -3.68 -85.31 25.77
C THR A 198 -2.80 -84.06 25.89
N GLU A 199 -1.49 -84.25 25.73
CA GLU A 199 -0.51 -83.16 25.82
C GLU A 199 -0.73 -82.11 24.71
N ALA A 200 -1.14 -82.54 23.51
CA ALA A 200 -1.46 -81.66 22.38
C ALA A 200 -2.67 -80.77 22.69
N GLU A 201 -3.73 -81.33 23.27
CA GLU A 201 -4.93 -80.57 23.66
C GLU A 201 -4.63 -79.60 24.81
N ARG A 202 -3.74 -79.96 25.74
CA ARG A 202 -3.25 -79.06 26.79
C ARG A 202 -2.54 -77.84 26.19
N LEU A 203 -1.59 -78.07 25.27
CA LEU A 203 -0.83 -77.00 24.61
C LEU A 203 -1.72 -76.04 23.79
N VAL A 204 -2.72 -76.59 23.08
CA VAL A 204 -3.70 -75.77 22.34
C VAL A 204 -4.48 -74.88 23.31
N ARG A 205 -4.99 -75.41 24.42
CA ARG A 205 -5.76 -74.64 25.42
C ARG A 205 -4.91 -73.61 26.16
N GLU A 206 -3.66 -73.95 26.50
CA GLU A 206 -2.71 -73.02 27.10
C GLU A 206 -2.40 -71.84 26.17
N GLU A 207 -2.21 -72.09 24.87
CA GLU A 207 -1.97 -71.01 23.90
C GLU A 207 -3.23 -70.16 23.68
N VAL A 208 -4.44 -70.74 23.63
CA VAL A 208 -5.70 -69.96 23.60
C VAL A 208 -5.83 -69.08 24.84
N ALA A 209 -5.54 -69.60 26.04
CA ALA A 209 -5.58 -68.82 27.27
C ALA A 209 -4.55 -67.67 27.30
N ARG A 210 -3.34 -67.91 26.75
CA ARG A 210 -2.32 -66.87 26.57
C ARG A 210 -2.80 -65.78 25.61
N LEU A 211 -3.39 -66.16 24.48
CA LEU A 211 -3.92 -65.22 23.48
C LEU A 211 -5.10 -64.39 24.01
N LEU A 212 -5.99 -64.98 24.81
CA LEU A 212 -7.07 -64.25 25.51
C LEU A 212 -6.51 -63.24 26.53
N GLY A 213 -5.46 -63.62 27.26
CA GLY A 213 -4.76 -62.71 28.16
C GLY A 213 -4.10 -61.53 27.42
N LEU A 214 -3.48 -61.79 26.26
CA LEU A 214 -2.93 -60.74 25.38
C LEU A 214 -4.04 -59.84 24.82
N GLU A 215 -5.16 -60.40 24.36
CA GLU A 215 -6.32 -59.62 23.89
C GLU A 215 -6.84 -58.66 24.97
N SER A 216 -6.98 -59.13 26.22
CA SER A 216 -7.41 -58.28 27.33
C SER A 216 -6.43 -57.12 27.57
N GLN A 217 -5.12 -57.37 27.56
CA GLN A 217 -4.10 -56.34 27.79
C GLN A 217 -4.04 -55.30 26.65
N LEU A 218 -4.18 -55.75 25.39
CA LEU A 218 -4.24 -54.86 24.23
C LEU A 218 -5.49 -53.99 24.26
N THR A 219 -6.64 -54.55 24.65
CA THR A 219 -7.90 -53.80 24.79
C THR A 219 -7.79 -52.71 25.85
N VAL A 220 -7.17 -53.00 27.00
CA VAL A 220 -6.88 -51.99 28.02
C VAL A 220 -5.96 -50.89 27.47
N SER A 221 -4.93 -51.26 26.70
CA SER A 221 -3.99 -50.31 26.13
C SER A 221 -4.65 -49.37 25.10
N ILE A 222 -5.52 -49.90 24.23
CA ILE A 222 -6.32 -49.11 23.28
C ILE A 222 -7.23 -48.15 24.05
N GLU A 223 -7.88 -48.60 25.12
CA GLU A 223 -8.79 -47.76 25.88
C GLU A 223 -8.05 -46.67 26.70
N GLN A 224 -6.89 -47.00 27.26
CA GLN A 224 -6.02 -46.00 27.88
C GLN A 224 -5.55 -44.95 26.86
N ALA A 225 -5.30 -45.36 25.62
CA ALA A 225 -4.97 -44.44 24.55
C ALA A 225 -6.13 -43.53 24.14
N ASN A 226 -7.36 -44.06 24.14
CA ASN A 226 -8.57 -43.30 23.85
C ASN A 226 -8.96 -42.33 24.98
N SER A 227 -8.89 -42.79 26.24
CA SER A 227 -9.25 -42.00 27.43
C SER A 227 -8.27 -40.86 27.75
N ALA A 228 -7.04 -40.92 27.23
CA ALA A 228 -6.06 -39.83 27.34
C ALA A 228 -6.59 -38.48 26.81
N ARG A 229 -7.64 -38.47 25.97
CA ARG A 229 -8.31 -37.26 25.49
C ARG A 229 -8.89 -36.38 26.61
N GLU A 230 -9.43 -36.95 27.68
CA GLU A 230 -9.97 -36.17 28.82
C GLU A 230 -8.86 -35.44 29.60
N GLN A 231 -7.68 -36.05 29.71
CA GLN A 231 -6.52 -35.40 30.30
C GLN A 231 -6.04 -34.20 29.46
N LEU A 232 -6.25 -34.24 28.14
CA LEU A 232 -5.93 -33.12 27.25
C LEU A 232 -6.92 -31.95 27.42
N SER A 233 -8.21 -32.20 27.71
CA SER A 233 -9.18 -31.10 27.94
C SER A 233 -8.89 -30.32 29.22
N HIS A 234 -8.51 -30.99 30.32
CA HIS A 234 -8.12 -30.30 31.55
C HIS A 234 -6.92 -29.36 31.35
N ARG A 235 -6.01 -29.70 30.43
CA ARG A 235 -4.88 -28.81 30.09
C ARG A 235 -5.32 -27.55 29.35
N ARG A 236 -6.29 -27.67 28.44
CA ARG A 236 -6.88 -26.52 27.76
C ARG A 236 -7.46 -25.54 28.78
N GLU A 237 -8.20 -26.03 29.77
CA GLU A 237 -8.73 -25.19 30.85
C GLU A 237 -7.62 -24.53 31.67
N ALA A 238 -6.57 -25.27 32.03
CA ALA A 238 -5.42 -24.72 32.74
C ALA A 238 -4.75 -23.57 31.97
N THR A 239 -4.61 -23.67 30.64
CA THR A 239 -4.07 -22.58 29.80
C THR A 239 -4.96 -21.33 29.80
N LEU A 240 -6.28 -21.49 29.80
CA LEU A 240 -7.23 -20.37 29.93
C LEU A 240 -7.11 -19.69 31.30
N GLY A 241 -6.87 -20.47 32.35
CA GLY A 241 -6.58 -19.95 33.70
C GLY A 241 -5.33 -19.06 33.75
N TRP A 242 -4.29 -19.37 32.97
CA TRP A 242 -3.11 -18.49 32.81
C TRP A 242 -3.44 -17.20 32.07
N GLN A 243 -4.27 -17.26 31.03
CA GLN A 243 -4.69 -16.07 30.28
C GLN A 243 -5.48 -15.10 31.18
N ARG A 244 -6.40 -15.61 32.01
CA ARG A 244 -7.15 -14.81 32.98
C ARG A 244 -6.20 -14.12 33.97
N ARG A 245 -5.30 -14.89 34.62
CA ARG A 245 -4.30 -14.34 35.56
C ARG A 245 -3.46 -13.23 34.95
N ALA A 246 -3.00 -13.38 33.70
CA ALA A 246 -2.21 -12.35 33.02
C ALA A 246 -3.01 -11.09 32.64
N SER A 247 -4.31 -11.25 32.37
CA SER A 247 -5.24 -10.12 32.16
C SER A 247 -5.40 -9.30 33.44
N ASP A 248 -5.64 -9.99 34.56
CA ASP A 248 -5.94 -9.41 35.88
C ASP A 248 -4.69 -8.82 36.57
N ALA A 249 -3.51 -9.03 36.00
CA ALA A 249 -2.27 -8.38 36.43
C ALA A 249 -2.31 -6.87 36.13
N HIS A 250 -2.69 -6.08 37.15
CA HIS A 250 -2.78 -4.61 37.07
C HIS A 250 -1.53 -3.90 37.64
N THR A 251 -0.79 -4.52 38.55
CA THR A 251 0.45 -3.97 39.12
C THR A 251 1.68 -4.64 38.52
N SER A 252 2.79 -3.90 38.41
CA SER A 252 4.05 -4.44 37.89
C SER A 252 4.60 -5.58 38.76
N SER A 253 4.44 -5.51 40.09
CA SER A 253 4.82 -6.59 41.02
C SER A 253 4.00 -7.88 40.80
N SER A 254 2.68 -7.76 40.61
CA SER A 254 1.83 -8.91 40.28
C SER A 254 2.19 -9.51 38.91
N ALA A 255 2.44 -8.66 37.91
CA ALA A 255 2.90 -9.08 36.59
C ALA A 255 4.25 -9.82 36.65
N ASP A 256 5.18 -9.33 37.48
CA ASP A 256 6.49 -9.95 37.69
C ASP A 256 6.37 -11.34 38.32
N ALA A 257 5.50 -11.53 39.33
CA ALA A 257 5.27 -12.82 39.97
C ALA A 257 4.57 -13.83 39.04
N ILE A 258 3.57 -13.37 38.29
CA ILE A 258 2.88 -14.20 37.29
C ILE A 258 3.83 -14.60 36.16
N TYR A 259 4.73 -13.72 35.76
CA TYR A 259 5.76 -14.01 34.77
C TYR A 259 6.67 -15.16 35.22
N ASP A 260 7.19 -15.14 36.46
CA ASP A 260 8.08 -16.21 36.96
C ASP A 260 7.37 -17.57 37.07
N ALA A 261 6.12 -17.55 37.57
CA ALA A 261 5.30 -18.75 37.65
C ALA A 261 5.01 -19.31 36.24
N LEU A 262 4.80 -18.44 35.25
CA LEU A 262 4.57 -18.83 33.86
C LEU A 262 5.83 -19.38 33.18
N ILE A 263 7.02 -18.85 33.48
CA ILE A 263 8.29 -19.42 33.02
C ILE A 263 8.45 -20.85 33.55
N THR A 264 8.15 -21.09 34.82
CA THR A 264 8.22 -22.43 35.43
C THR A 264 7.26 -23.40 34.72
N ARG A 265 6.02 -22.98 34.43
CA ARG A 265 5.07 -23.81 33.68
C ARG A 265 5.54 -24.09 32.24
N LEU A 266 6.13 -23.10 31.58
CA LEU A 266 6.71 -23.26 30.25
C LEU A 266 7.84 -24.28 30.24
N GLU A 267 8.73 -24.27 31.25
CA GLU A 267 9.80 -25.26 31.38
C GLU A 267 9.24 -26.67 31.50
N ILE A 268 8.25 -26.90 32.36
CA ILE A 268 7.59 -28.21 32.52
C ILE A 268 6.92 -28.66 31.21
N ALA A 269 6.19 -27.77 30.53
CA ALA A 269 5.54 -28.12 29.27
C ALA A 269 6.56 -28.49 28.17
N ARG A 270 7.71 -27.81 28.14
CA ARG A 270 8.80 -28.08 27.19
C ARG A 270 9.49 -29.41 27.46
N THR A 271 9.77 -29.75 28.72
CA THR A 271 10.35 -31.06 29.06
C THR A 271 9.40 -32.18 28.67
N GLU A 272 8.11 -32.06 29.00
CA GLU A 272 7.11 -33.06 28.61
C GLU A 272 6.97 -33.22 27.08
N LEU A 273 7.02 -32.13 26.31
CA LEU A 273 6.99 -32.21 24.84
C LEU A 273 8.26 -32.86 24.29
N ASN A 274 9.43 -32.55 24.86
CA ASN A 274 10.67 -33.21 24.46
C ASN A 274 10.60 -34.72 24.70
N ASP A 275 10.12 -35.14 25.87
CA ASP A 275 9.98 -36.55 26.23
C ASP A 275 8.96 -37.26 25.31
N THR A 276 7.85 -36.58 24.97
CA THR A 276 6.86 -37.10 24.01
C THR A 276 7.48 -37.28 22.63
N LEU A 277 8.31 -36.33 22.18
CA LEU A 277 9.00 -36.40 20.89
C LEU A 277 10.08 -37.49 20.85
N ASP A 278 10.76 -37.73 21.96
CA ASP A 278 11.71 -38.86 22.10
C ASP A 278 10.97 -40.21 22.04
N GLY A 279 9.72 -40.26 22.51
CA GLY A 279 8.81 -41.41 22.38
C GLY A 279 8.52 -41.86 20.94
N PHE A 280 8.52 -40.95 19.96
CA PHE A 280 8.36 -41.34 18.54
C PHE A 280 9.60 -42.02 17.97
N GLN A 281 10.79 -41.74 18.51
CA GLN A 281 12.05 -42.33 18.01
C GLN A 281 12.30 -43.73 18.57
N SER A 282 11.77 -44.00 19.77
CA SER A 282 11.85 -45.30 20.44
C SER A 282 10.43 -45.79 20.75
N PRO A 283 9.66 -46.25 19.74
CA PRO A 283 8.31 -46.71 19.96
C PRO A 283 8.31 -47.83 20.99
N ARG A 284 7.48 -47.68 22.04
CA ARG A 284 7.28 -48.76 23.01
C ARG A 284 6.75 -49.98 22.24
N VAL A 285 7.50 -51.07 22.28
CA VAL A 285 7.03 -52.36 21.78
C VAL A 285 5.91 -52.82 22.73
N LEU A 286 4.66 -52.60 22.32
CA LEU A 286 3.48 -52.82 23.16
C LEU A 286 3.34 -54.29 23.58
N GLN A 287 3.69 -55.23 22.70
CA GLN A 287 3.93 -56.66 22.93
C GLN A 287 4.11 -57.34 21.55
N SER A 288 4.74 -58.51 21.50
CA SER A 288 4.84 -59.31 20.27
C SER A 288 4.07 -60.61 20.40
N LEU A 289 3.47 -61.09 19.30
CA LEU A 289 2.72 -62.35 19.27
C LEU A 289 3.59 -63.56 19.69
N GLY A 290 4.91 -63.47 19.52
CA GLY A 290 5.87 -64.55 19.77
C GLY A 290 5.78 -65.68 18.72
N PRO A 291 6.72 -66.64 18.74
CA PRO A 291 6.69 -67.80 17.84
C PRO A 291 5.45 -68.67 18.10
N ASP A 292 4.99 -69.42 17.09
CA ASP A 292 3.86 -70.33 17.23
C ASP A 292 4.32 -71.66 17.86
N PRO A 293 3.91 -71.98 19.10
CA PRO A 293 4.31 -73.23 19.75
C PRO A 293 3.69 -74.46 19.09
N LEU A 294 2.65 -74.29 18.25
CA LEU A 294 1.90 -75.36 17.62
C LEU A 294 2.43 -75.75 16.23
N GLU A 295 3.44 -75.04 15.70
CA GLU A 295 4.06 -75.29 14.38
C GLU A 295 4.70 -76.69 14.27
N ARG A 296 4.97 -77.35 15.41
CA ARG A 296 5.60 -78.67 15.51
C ARG A 296 4.62 -79.83 15.76
N LEU A 297 3.32 -79.55 15.83
CA LEU A 297 2.30 -80.58 16.09
C LEU A 297 1.89 -81.32 14.79
N PRO A 298 1.51 -82.61 14.88
CA PRO A 298 1.00 -83.38 13.74
C PRO A 298 -0.37 -82.86 13.25
N ALA A 299 -0.67 -83.09 11.96
CA ALA A 299 -1.79 -82.48 11.23
C ALA A 299 -3.19 -82.99 11.63
N ASP A 300 -3.28 -83.94 12.57
CA ASP A 300 -4.50 -84.56 13.07
C ASP A 300 -5.15 -83.77 14.24
N VAL A 301 -4.48 -82.76 14.79
CA VAL A 301 -4.99 -81.92 15.88
C VAL A 301 -5.61 -80.62 15.32
N SER A 302 -6.83 -80.28 15.74
CA SER A 302 -7.50 -79.06 15.26
C SER A 302 -6.87 -77.77 15.84
N THR A 303 -6.28 -76.95 14.97
CA THR A 303 -5.64 -75.67 15.31
C THR A 303 -6.39 -74.44 14.78
N GLU A 304 -7.56 -74.63 14.15
CA GLU A 304 -8.35 -73.55 13.54
C GLU A 304 -8.70 -72.43 14.53
N GLU A 305 -9.10 -72.79 15.77
CA GLU A 305 -9.44 -71.83 16.82
C GLU A 305 -8.25 -70.95 17.21
N VAL A 306 -7.06 -71.57 17.37
CA VAL A 306 -5.83 -70.84 17.69
C VAL A 306 -5.42 -69.94 16.53
N THR A 307 -5.52 -70.42 15.29
CA THR A 307 -5.17 -69.64 14.10
C THR A 307 -6.06 -68.41 13.96
N ARG A 308 -7.38 -68.58 14.17
CA ARG A 308 -8.34 -67.46 14.21
C ARG A 308 -7.98 -66.47 15.32
N GLN A 309 -7.70 -66.95 16.52
CA GLN A 309 -7.39 -66.09 17.66
C GLN A 309 -6.03 -65.38 17.50
N ARG A 310 -5.01 -66.03 16.92
CA ARG A 310 -3.73 -65.39 16.54
C ARG A 310 -3.93 -64.27 15.53
N SER A 311 -4.77 -64.48 14.51
CA SER A 311 -5.09 -63.44 13.51
C SER A 311 -5.81 -62.24 14.13
N LYS A 312 -6.75 -62.49 15.05
CA LYS A 312 -7.46 -61.44 15.81
C LYS A 312 -6.50 -60.64 16.69
N VAL A 313 -5.63 -61.32 17.45
CA VAL A 313 -4.61 -60.65 18.27
C VAL A 313 -3.62 -59.89 17.41
N ALA A 314 -3.24 -60.38 16.23
CA ALA A 314 -2.34 -59.68 15.30
C ALA A 314 -2.95 -58.36 14.81
N LEU A 315 -4.24 -58.36 14.44
CA LEU A 315 -4.98 -57.14 14.11
C LEU A 315 -5.05 -56.18 15.31
N LEU A 316 -5.34 -56.69 16.52
CA LEU A 316 -5.37 -55.88 17.74
C LEU A 316 -4.00 -55.28 18.10
N ILE A 317 -2.88 -55.95 17.82
CA ILE A 317 -1.55 -55.36 17.99
C ILE A 317 -1.36 -54.18 17.04
N VAL A 318 -1.78 -54.32 15.76
CA VAL A 318 -1.72 -53.21 14.79
C VAL A 318 -2.61 -52.05 15.24
N GLU A 319 -3.83 -52.33 15.67
CA GLU A 319 -4.76 -51.30 16.20
C GLU A 319 -4.21 -50.62 17.46
N ALA A 320 -3.68 -51.38 18.42
CA ALA A 320 -3.07 -50.84 19.63
C ALA A 320 -1.85 -49.96 19.30
N SER A 321 -1.01 -50.36 18.34
CA SER A 321 0.12 -49.55 17.90
C SER A 321 -0.32 -48.24 17.23
N ARG A 322 -1.38 -48.26 16.42
CA ARG A 322 -1.98 -47.06 15.83
C ARG A 322 -2.61 -46.16 16.88
N ALA A 323 -3.32 -46.73 17.86
CA ALA A 323 -3.93 -45.99 18.96
C ALA A 323 -2.86 -45.28 19.81
N GLU A 324 -1.75 -45.96 20.11
CA GLU A 324 -0.62 -45.37 20.83
C GLU A 324 0.09 -44.28 20.02
N ALA A 325 0.30 -44.49 18.71
CA ALA A 325 0.84 -43.46 17.83
C ALA A 325 -0.05 -42.20 17.82
N HIS A 326 -1.37 -42.38 17.65
CA HIS A 326 -2.33 -41.28 17.71
C HIS A 326 -2.39 -40.60 19.08
N ARG A 327 -2.22 -41.34 20.17
CA ARG A 327 -2.12 -40.78 21.54
C ARG A 327 -0.91 -39.86 21.66
N LEU A 328 0.26 -40.31 21.20
CA LEU A 328 1.49 -39.52 21.20
C LEU A 328 1.35 -38.29 20.29
N GLU A 329 0.75 -38.43 19.11
CA GLU A 329 0.51 -37.32 18.17
C GLU A 329 -0.43 -36.26 18.77
N ALA A 330 -1.57 -36.69 19.31
CA ALA A 330 -2.52 -35.80 19.97
C ALA A 330 -1.88 -35.10 21.17
N ARG A 331 -1.06 -35.83 21.94
CA ARG A 331 -0.34 -35.27 23.09
C ARG A 331 0.70 -34.24 22.68
N ALA A 332 1.52 -34.54 21.66
CA ALA A 332 2.53 -33.62 21.14
C ALA A 332 1.89 -32.36 20.55
N ALA A 333 0.78 -32.51 19.82
CA ALA A 333 0.03 -31.38 19.26
C ALA A 333 -0.54 -30.47 20.36
N GLU A 334 -1.15 -31.04 21.40
CA GLU A 334 -1.70 -30.26 22.53
C GLU A 334 -0.60 -29.56 23.33
N LEU A 335 0.51 -30.25 23.62
CA LEU A 335 1.65 -29.65 24.32
C LEU A 335 2.28 -28.52 23.51
N HIS A 336 2.41 -28.69 22.19
CA HIS A 336 2.90 -27.64 21.31
C HIS A 336 1.96 -26.41 21.33
N ASP A 337 0.64 -26.62 21.30
CA ASP A 337 -0.34 -25.53 21.40
C ASP A 337 -0.34 -24.85 22.77
N GLU A 338 -0.19 -25.62 23.86
CA GLU A 338 0.01 -25.11 25.22
C GLU A 338 1.25 -24.21 25.31
N ILE A 339 2.41 -24.67 24.84
CA ILE A 339 3.65 -23.86 24.81
C ILE A 339 3.45 -22.59 24.00
N ARG A 340 2.79 -22.68 22.83
CA ARG A 340 2.51 -21.51 21.98
C ARG A 340 1.64 -20.48 22.70
N LYS A 341 0.55 -20.90 23.34
CA LYS A 341 -0.36 -20.02 24.09
C LYS A 341 0.33 -19.41 25.30
N LEU A 342 1.06 -20.20 26.08
CA LEU A 342 1.83 -19.71 27.24
C LEU A 342 2.90 -18.71 26.80
N ASN A 343 3.59 -18.95 25.67
CA ASN A 343 4.55 -18.00 25.13
C ASN A 343 3.88 -16.69 24.65
N GLN A 344 2.67 -16.75 24.06
CA GLN A 344 1.90 -15.55 23.73
C GLN A 344 1.54 -14.74 24.99
N ILE A 345 1.10 -15.41 26.06
CA ILE A 345 0.81 -14.77 27.35
C ILE A 345 2.07 -14.14 27.93
N ARG A 346 3.21 -14.83 27.88
CA ARG A 346 4.53 -14.30 28.27
C ARG A 346 4.84 -12.99 27.56
N LEU A 347 4.66 -12.95 26.23
CA LEU A 347 4.92 -11.77 25.41
C LEU A 347 3.99 -10.59 25.75
N LEU A 348 2.74 -10.86 26.12
CA LEU A 348 1.80 -9.83 26.59
C LEU A 348 2.22 -9.27 27.97
N LEU A 349 2.75 -10.10 28.84
CA LEU A 349 3.23 -9.67 30.16
C LEU A 349 4.48 -8.78 30.06
N LEU A 350 5.32 -8.94 29.03
CA LEU A 350 6.54 -8.14 28.85
C LEU A 350 6.29 -6.62 28.84
N THR A 351 5.13 -6.15 28.39
CA THR A 351 4.78 -4.73 28.40
C THR A 351 4.32 -4.22 29.76
N LYS A 352 3.99 -5.12 30.70
CA LYS A 352 3.49 -4.83 32.06
C LYS A 352 4.54 -5.04 33.16
N LEU A 353 5.70 -5.60 32.83
CA LEU A 353 6.79 -5.85 33.79
C LEU A 353 7.33 -4.55 34.40
N SER A 354 7.94 -4.66 35.58
CA SER A 354 8.72 -3.56 36.15
C SER A 354 9.89 -3.17 35.24
N ALA A 355 10.31 -1.89 35.29
CA ALA A 355 11.41 -1.41 34.44
C ALA A 355 12.73 -2.16 34.70
N GLU A 356 13.00 -2.50 35.96
CA GLU A 356 14.15 -3.30 36.36
C GLU A 356 14.10 -4.70 35.73
N LYS A 357 13.00 -5.44 35.94
CA LYS A 357 12.84 -6.79 35.40
C LYS A 357 12.79 -6.83 33.88
N GLY A 358 12.12 -5.87 33.24
CA GLY A 358 12.08 -5.73 31.79
C GLY A 358 13.46 -5.46 31.17
N SER A 359 14.28 -4.61 31.81
CA SER A 359 15.65 -4.35 31.36
C SER A 359 16.59 -5.55 31.58
N ALA A 360 16.42 -6.27 32.70
CA ALA A 360 17.20 -7.47 33.00
C ALA A 360 16.89 -8.60 31.99
N THR A 361 15.62 -8.88 31.74
CA THR A 361 15.18 -9.98 30.86
C THR A 361 15.46 -9.72 29.37
N MET A 362 15.40 -8.47 28.91
CA MET A 362 15.66 -8.14 27.50
C MET A 362 17.07 -7.63 27.21
N GLY A 363 17.81 -7.20 28.23
CA GLY A 363 19.16 -6.65 28.11
C GLY A 363 20.23 -7.74 28.01
N LEU A 364 21.47 -7.33 27.73
CA LEU A 364 22.66 -8.20 27.75
C LEU A 364 23.11 -8.52 29.19
N THR A 365 22.18 -8.98 30.03
CA THR A 365 22.43 -9.38 31.42
C THR A 365 22.42 -10.90 31.57
N ARG A 366 22.80 -11.44 32.74
CA ARG A 366 22.70 -12.89 33.01
C ARG A 366 21.27 -13.43 32.84
N ALA A 367 20.26 -12.67 33.28
CA ALA A 367 18.86 -13.05 33.12
C ALA A 367 18.44 -13.05 31.64
N GLY A 368 18.88 -12.06 30.87
CA GLY A 368 18.62 -12.01 29.43
C GLY A 368 19.31 -13.14 28.66
N TRP A 369 20.52 -13.53 29.06
CA TRP A 369 21.20 -14.71 28.52
C TRP A 369 20.45 -16.02 28.81
N ALA A 370 20.02 -16.23 30.07
CA ALA A 370 19.22 -17.40 30.43
C ALA A 370 17.92 -17.47 29.61
N GLN A 371 17.25 -16.32 29.46
CA GLN A 371 16.04 -16.21 28.64
C GLN A 371 16.30 -16.50 27.15
N ALA A 372 17.41 -16.01 26.58
CA ALA A 372 17.78 -16.28 25.20
C ALA A 372 18.09 -17.77 24.97
N VAL A 373 18.75 -18.44 25.92
CA VAL A 373 18.98 -19.89 25.86
C VAL A 373 17.65 -20.65 25.92
N ALA A 374 16.72 -20.23 26.80
CA ALA A 374 15.39 -20.83 26.88
C ALA A 374 14.57 -20.64 25.59
N GLU A 375 14.64 -19.47 24.96
CA GLU A 375 14.01 -19.21 23.65
C GLU A 375 14.65 -20.04 22.53
N ALA A 376 15.97 -20.24 22.55
CA ALA A 376 16.67 -21.09 21.57
C ALA A 376 16.32 -22.58 21.75
N ALA A 377 16.16 -23.05 22.98
CA ALA A 377 15.70 -24.40 23.27
C ALA A 377 14.26 -24.64 22.77
N ASP A 378 13.38 -23.65 22.94
CA ASP A 378 12.00 -23.67 22.43
C ASP A 378 11.99 -23.77 20.89
N LEU A 379 12.78 -22.94 20.22
CA LEU A 379 13.02 -22.99 18.78
C LEU A 379 13.45 -24.39 18.30
N ARG A 380 14.41 -25.01 18.99
CA ARG A 380 14.87 -26.36 18.67
C ARG A 380 13.73 -27.38 18.80
N LEU A 381 12.91 -27.26 19.84
CA LEU A 381 11.80 -28.16 20.11
C LEU A 381 10.70 -28.04 19.05
N ILE A 382 10.34 -26.80 18.68
CA ILE A 382 9.41 -26.49 17.58
C ILE A 382 9.91 -27.09 16.27
N LEU A 383 11.20 -26.93 15.95
CA LEU A 383 11.80 -27.51 14.76
C LEU A 383 11.78 -29.05 14.78
N ARG A 384 12.03 -29.69 15.92
CA ARG A 384 11.91 -31.15 16.07
C ARG A 384 10.48 -31.64 15.80
N TYR A 385 9.49 -30.93 16.34
CA TYR A 385 8.07 -31.25 16.12
C TYR A 385 7.66 -31.08 14.65
N HIS A 386 8.01 -29.97 14.01
CA HIS A 386 7.70 -29.75 12.60
C HIS A 386 8.47 -30.71 11.67
N ALA A 387 9.72 -31.04 11.98
CA ALA A 387 10.46 -32.06 11.24
C ALA A 387 9.79 -33.44 11.33
N HIS A 388 9.18 -33.78 12.47
CA HIS A 388 8.39 -35.00 12.60
C HIS A 388 7.13 -34.95 11.71
N LEU A 389 6.36 -33.85 11.77
CA LEU A 389 5.18 -33.67 10.91
C LEU A 389 5.52 -33.72 9.42
N ALA A 390 6.63 -33.09 9.01
CA ALA A 390 7.08 -33.10 7.63
C ALA A 390 7.47 -34.51 7.17
N ARG A 391 8.17 -35.29 8.01
CA ARG A 391 8.48 -36.70 7.70
C ARG A 391 7.22 -37.56 7.61
N ALA A 392 6.29 -37.38 8.54
CA ALA A 392 5.01 -38.09 8.54
C ALA A 392 4.17 -37.77 7.31
N ALA A 393 4.16 -36.51 6.86
CA ALA A 393 3.48 -36.09 5.63
C ALA A 393 4.15 -36.63 4.36
N ILE A 394 5.46 -36.84 4.37
CA ILE A 394 6.19 -37.46 3.26
C ILE A 394 5.90 -38.98 3.21
N SER A 395 5.88 -39.65 4.37
CA SER A 395 5.57 -41.08 4.44
C SER A 395 4.11 -41.37 4.11
N SER A 396 3.15 -40.53 4.50
CA SER A 396 1.73 -40.75 4.18
C SER A 396 1.43 -40.65 2.68
N VAL A 397 2.23 -39.90 1.91
CA VAL A 397 2.13 -39.86 0.44
C VAL A 397 2.66 -41.16 -0.20
N HIS A 398 3.51 -41.91 0.51
CA HIS A 398 4.03 -43.22 0.06
C HIS A 398 3.18 -44.39 0.55
N ASP A 399 2.60 -44.29 1.76
CA ASP A 399 2.04 -45.42 2.50
C ASP A 399 0.52 -45.51 2.48
N GLU A 400 -0.23 -44.75 1.65
CA GLU A 400 -1.67 -45.01 1.47
C GLU A 400 -1.89 -46.45 0.96
N PRO A 401 -2.30 -47.41 1.79
CA PRO A 401 -2.59 -48.76 1.35
C PRO A 401 -4.03 -48.71 0.90
N HIS A 402 -4.25 -48.50 -0.39
CA HIS A 402 -5.55 -48.80 -0.97
C HIS A 402 -5.76 -50.31 -0.81
N GLY A 403 -6.61 -50.66 0.15
CA GLY A 403 -7.13 -52.01 0.30
C GLY A 403 -7.83 -52.40 -1.00
N ASP A 404 -7.44 -53.58 -1.48
CA ASP A 404 -8.02 -54.42 -2.52
C ASP A 404 -8.49 -53.75 -3.84
N GLU A 405 -8.03 -54.39 -4.92
CA GLU A 405 -8.37 -54.19 -6.33
C GLU A 405 -7.67 -53.03 -7.07
N SER A 406 -6.59 -53.42 -7.76
CA SER A 406 -6.21 -53.03 -9.13
C SER A 406 -6.76 -51.69 -9.66
N PHE A 407 -5.84 -50.76 -9.98
CA PHE A 407 -6.01 -49.44 -10.64
C PHE A 407 -6.07 -48.21 -9.73
N ALA A 408 -4.91 -47.72 -9.26
CA ALA A 408 -4.84 -46.40 -8.60
C ALA A 408 -3.53 -45.62 -8.84
N ILE A 409 -2.99 -45.59 -10.07
CA ILE A 409 -1.93 -44.62 -10.45
C ILE A 409 -2.53 -43.23 -10.80
N TRP A 410 -3.84 -43.15 -10.99
CA TRP A 410 -4.51 -41.95 -11.50
C TRP A 410 -4.57 -40.73 -10.56
N PRO A 411 -4.73 -40.83 -9.22
CA PRO A 411 -4.86 -39.66 -8.35
C PRO A 411 -3.58 -38.81 -8.26
N SER A 412 -2.40 -39.44 -8.25
CA SER A 412 -1.10 -38.76 -8.15
C SER A 412 -0.70 -38.04 -9.44
N ILE A 413 -1.11 -38.55 -10.62
CA ILE A 413 -0.90 -37.87 -11.90
C ILE A 413 -1.66 -36.52 -11.94
N TRP A 414 -2.89 -36.46 -11.42
CA TRP A 414 -3.69 -35.23 -11.40
C TRP A 414 -3.09 -34.12 -10.52
N VAL A 415 -2.31 -34.48 -9.49
CA VAL A 415 -1.59 -33.51 -8.65
C VAL A 415 -0.35 -32.97 -9.37
N VAL A 416 0.35 -33.78 -10.17
CA VAL A 416 1.62 -33.39 -10.82
C VAL A 416 1.41 -32.67 -12.17
N LEU A 417 0.34 -33.00 -12.90
CA LEU A 417 0.08 -32.45 -14.24
C LEU A 417 0.01 -30.90 -14.28
N PRO A 418 -0.66 -30.21 -13.34
CA PRO A 418 -0.70 -28.74 -13.33
C PRO A 418 0.69 -28.10 -13.11
N TRP A 419 1.57 -28.76 -12.34
CA TRP A 419 2.94 -28.31 -12.09
C TRP A 419 3.80 -28.41 -13.34
N ILE A 420 3.69 -29.53 -14.06
CA ILE A 420 4.38 -29.74 -15.34
C ILE A 420 3.90 -28.69 -16.36
N PHE A 421 2.59 -28.45 -16.44
CA PHE A 421 2.02 -27.44 -17.34
C PHE A 421 2.51 -26.03 -16.99
N CYS A 422 2.45 -25.64 -15.72
CA CYS A 422 2.95 -24.34 -15.24
C CYS A 422 4.44 -24.14 -15.55
N GLY A 423 5.26 -25.17 -15.29
CA GLY A 423 6.68 -25.17 -15.63
C GLY A 423 6.94 -25.05 -17.13
N ALA A 424 6.17 -25.77 -17.96
CA ALA A 424 6.28 -25.71 -19.42
C ALA A 424 5.92 -24.31 -19.97
N VAL A 425 4.82 -23.72 -19.49
CA VAL A 425 4.39 -22.35 -19.85
C VAL A 425 5.46 -21.34 -19.44
N PHE A 426 6.03 -21.46 -18.24
CA PHE A 426 7.11 -20.60 -17.76
C PHE A 426 8.37 -20.68 -18.64
N VAL A 427 8.83 -21.89 -18.97
CA VAL A 427 10.01 -22.10 -19.83
C VAL A 427 9.75 -21.58 -21.24
N TRP A 428 8.57 -21.84 -21.81
CA TRP A 428 8.15 -21.32 -23.11
C TRP A 428 8.14 -19.79 -23.14
N TRP A 429 7.49 -19.16 -22.14
CA TRP A 429 7.41 -17.71 -22.03
C TRP A 429 8.80 -17.07 -21.87
N ARG A 430 9.65 -17.62 -21.01
CA ARG A 430 11.01 -17.08 -20.77
C ARG A 430 11.92 -17.13 -21.99
N ARG A 431 11.74 -18.11 -22.88
CA ARG A 431 12.44 -18.17 -24.17
C ARG A 431 11.90 -17.11 -25.13
N LYS A 432 10.59 -16.84 -25.11
CA LYS A 432 9.92 -15.94 -26.05
C LYS A 432 9.93 -14.46 -25.63
N SER A 433 9.95 -14.16 -24.34
CA SER A 433 9.76 -12.80 -23.80
C SER A 433 10.80 -11.79 -24.30
N ARG A 434 12.07 -12.20 -24.42
CA ARG A 434 13.13 -11.35 -25.01
C ARG A 434 12.84 -11.01 -26.47
N GLY A 435 12.47 -12.00 -27.29
CA GLY A 435 12.20 -11.80 -28.71
C GLY A 435 11.00 -10.87 -28.95
N VAL A 436 9.95 -11.03 -28.13
CA VAL A 436 8.75 -10.17 -28.19
C VAL A 436 9.10 -8.72 -27.81
N LEU A 437 9.84 -8.51 -26.71
CA LEU A 437 10.21 -7.17 -26.26
C LEU A 437 11.15 -6.44 -27.24
N VAL A 438 12.08 -7.16 -27.88
CA VAL A 438 12.95 -6.59 -28.92
C VAL A 438 12.15 -6.27 -30.18
N GLY A 439 11.21 -7.14 -30.59
CA GLY A 439 10.32 -6.87 -31.72
C GLY A 439 9.43 -5.64 -31.50
N LEU A 440 8.92 -5.46 -30.28
CA LEU A 440 8.16 -4.26 -29.90
C LEU A 440 9.03 -3.00 -29.89
N GLU A 441 10.28 -3.10 -29.42
CA GLU A 441 11.24 -1.98 -29.44
C GLU A 441 11.53 -1.52 -30.87
N LEU A 442 11.75 -2.46 -31.80
CA LEU A 442 11.99 -2.15 -33.21
C LEU A 442 10.80 -1.44 -33.85
N ARG A 443 9.57 -1.93 -33.63
CA ARG A 443 8.33 -1.30 -34.10
C ARG A 443 8.13 0.10 -33.50
N ALA A 444 8.46 0.28 -32.22
CA ALA A 444 8.37 1.58 -31.57
C ALA A 444 9.39 2.58 -32.11
N LYS A 445 10.63 2.14 -32.39
CA LYS A 445 11.66 2.97 -33.05
C LYS A 445 11.28 3.33 -34.48
N GLU A 446 10.68 2.40 -35.21
CA GLU A 446 10.19 2.63 -36.58
C GLU A 446 9.08 3.68 -36.60
N ARG A 447 8.17 3.62 -35.61
CA ARG A 447 7.11 4.62 -35.41
C ARG A 447 7.65 5.99 -34.99
N ASP A 448 8.62 6.06 -34.09
CA ASP A 448 9.28 7.32 -33.72
C ASP A 448 10.05 7.94 -34.90
N ARG A 449 10.63 7.11 -35.79
CA ARG A 449 11.28 7.56 -37.04
C ARG A 449 10.26 8.08 -38.06
N SER A 450 9.13 7.40 -38.23
CA SER A 450 8.06 7.89 -39.13
C SER A 450 7.47 9.21 -38.65
N GLU A 451 7.40 9.41 -37.33
CA GLU A 451 6.91 10.64 -36.70
C GLU A 451 8.01 11.72 -36.50
N ARG A 452 9.23 11.52 -37.05
CA ARG A 452 10.40 12.43 -36.99
C ARG A 452 10.68 13.05 -35.62
N ARG A 453 10.44 12.31 -34.53
CA ARG A 453 10.60 12.83 -33.17
C ARG A 453 12.08 12.90 -32.77
N THR A 454 12.50 14.05 -32.22
CA THR A 454 13.84 14.26 -31.67
C THR A 454 14.04 13.66 -30.27
N ALA A 455 12.95 13.26 -29.60
CA ALA A 455 12.94 12.62 -28.29
C ALA A 455 12.20 11.27 -28.32
N PRO A 456 12.66 10.26 -27.55
CA PRO A 456 12.02 8.94 -27.53
C PRO A 456 10.57 9.04 -27.04
N GLY A 457 9.66 8.47 -27.83
CA GLY A 457 8.24 8.39 -27.51
C GLY A 457 7.98 7.73 -26.15
N GLY A 458 6.83 8.04 -25.55
CA GLY A 458 6.45 7.45 -24.25
C GLY A 458 6.43 5.91 -24.30
N LEU A 459 6.00 5.34 -25.42
CA LEU A 459 5.94 3.90 -25.65
C LEU A 459 7.33 3.25 -25.70
N LEU A 460 8.31 3.88 -26.37
CA LEU A 460 9.69 3.40 -26.39
C LEU A 460 10.32 3.43 -24.99
N ARG A 461 10.04 4.47 -24.19
CA ARG A 461 10.47 4.54 -22.78
C ARG A 461 9.87 3.43 -21.92
N LEU A 462 8.60 3.10 -22.14
CA LEU A 462 7.89 2.05 -21.42
C LEU A 462 8.43 0.66 -21.78
N ILE A 463 8.74 0.42 -23.05
CA ILE A 463 9.39 -0.83 -23.50
C ILE A 463 10.78 -0.98 -22.89
N ASN A 464 11.60 0.07 -22.91
CA ASN A 464 12.94 0.03 -22.29
C ASN A 464 12.87 -0.24 -20.78
N PHE A 465 11.87 0.34 -20.10
CA PHE A 465 11.60 0.05 -18.69
C PHE A 465 11.21 -1.42 -18.48
N ALA A 466 10.28 -1.95 -19.30
CA ALA A 466 9.84 -3.34 -19.22
C ALA A 466 10.99 -4.34 -19.48
N GLN A 467 11.88 -4.05 -20.43
CA GLN A 467 13.07 -4.86 -20.70
C GLN A 467 13.99 -4.97 -19.47
N GLY A 468 14.09 -3.93 -18.64
CA GLY A 468 14.89 -3.96 -17.42
C GLY A 468 14.32 -4.87 -16.32
N ILE A 469 13.01 -5.10 -16.30
CA ILE A 469 12.28 -5.60 -15.13
C ILE A 469 11.62 -6.98 -15.37
N HIS A 470 11.44 -7.41 -16.63
CA HIS A 470 10.71 -8.63 -16.96
C HIS A 470 11.19 -9.89 -16.21
N ARG A 471 12.51 -10.10 -16.03
CA ARG A 471 13.03 -11.35 -15.44
C ARG A 471 12.58 -11.60 -13.99
N PRO A 472 12.77 -10.69 -13.03
CA PRO A 472 12.27 -10.90 -11.67
C PRO A 472 10.73 -11.00 -11.63
N LEU A 473 10.03 -10.30 -12.52
CA LEU A 473 8.57 -10.35 -12.61
C LEU A 473 8.07 -11.72 -13.09
N GLU A 474 8.72 -12.31 -14.09
CA GLU A 474 8.43 -13.68 -14.56
C GLU A 474 8.58 -14.71 -13.45
N TRP A 475 9.65 -14.60 -12.63
CA TRP A 475 9.87 -15.51 -11.50
C TRP A 475 8.85 -15.30 -10.38
N LEU A 476 8.49 -14.07 -10.06
CA LEU A 476 7.43 -13.78 -9.08
C LEU A 476 6.09 -14.37 -9.51
N LEU A 477 5.73 -14.18 -10.78
CA LEU A 477 4.50 -14.75 -11.34
C LEU A 477 4.52 -16.27 -11.27
N PHE A 478 5.64 -16.91 -11.64
CA PHE A 478 5.78 -18.36 -11.57
C PHE A 478 5.63 -18.89 -10.14
N VAL A 479 6.33 -18.29 -9.17
CA VAL A 479 6.26 -18.72 -7.76
C VAL A 479 4.86 -18.47 -7.18
N TRP A 480 4.20 -17.38 -7.58
CA TRP A 480 2.82 -17.10 -7.18
C TRP A 480 1.84 -18.14 -7.70
N VAL A 481 1.88 -18.46 -9.00
CA VAL A 481 1.03 -19.51 -9.59
C VAL A 481 1.36 -20.88 -8.99
N ALA A 482 2.64 -21.21 -8.80
CA ALA A 482 3.07 -22.46 -8.17
C ALA A 482 2.55 -22.61 -6.74
N ARG A 483 2.51 -21.53 -5.96
CA ARG A 483 1.95 -21.55 -4.59
C ARG A 483 0.45 -21.85 -4.59
N GLU A 484 -0.33 -21.23 -5.48
CA GLU A 484 -1.79 -21.47 -5.59
C GLU A 484 -2.12 -22.90 -6.05
N LEU A 485 -1.17 -23.57 -6.72
CA LEU A 485 -1.28 -24.96 -7.14
C LEU A 485 -0.94 -25.97 -6.03
N MET A 486 -0.40 -25.54 -4.87
CA MET A 486 -0.08 -26.43 -3.76
C MET A 486 -1.31 -26.80 -2.92
N PRO A 487 -1.43 -28.06 -2.45
CA PRO A 487 -2.46 -28.44 -1.48
C PRO A 487 -2.37 -27.64 -0.18
N GLY A 488 -3.52 -27.32 0.42
CA GLY A 488 -3.60 -26.50 1.63
C GLY A 488 -2.77 -27.01 2.81
N HIS A 489 -2.71 -28.33 3.02
CA HIS A 489 -1.92 -28.94 4.10
C HIS A 489 -0.41 -28.72 3.94
N VAL A 490 0.10 -28.65 2.69
CA VAL A 490 1.52 -28.36 2.41
C VAL A 490 1.83 -26.89 2.69
N LEU A 491 0.89 -25.99 2.41
CA LEU A 491 1.03 -24.56 2.69
C LEU A 491 1.04 -24.22 4.19
N GLU A 492 0.52 -25.12 5.03
CA GLU A 492 0.56 -24.99 6.49
C GLU A 492 1.90 -25.41 7.12
N LEU A 493 2.75 -26.13 6.39
CA LEU A 493 4.09 -26.51 6.85
C LEU A 493 4.97 -25.27 7.03
N LEU A 494 5.61 -25.20 8.20
CA LEU A 494 6.50 -24.10 8.56
C LEU A 494 7.63 -23.92 7.55
N GLU A 495 8.18 -25.03 7.05
CA GLU A 495 9.26 -25.07 6.06
C GLU A 495 8.84 -24.40 4.75
N VAL A 496 7.62 -24.67 4.28
CA VAL A 496 7.07 -24.11 3.04
C VAL A 496 6.75 -22.63 3.22
N GLN A 497 6.26 -22.22 4.39
CA GLN A 497 6.03 -20.81 4.72
C GLN A 497 7.32 -20.01 4.76
N ILE A 498 8.36 -20.52 5.44
CA ILE A 498 9.68 -19.89 5.51
C ILE A 498 10.31 -19.84 4.12
N ALA A 499 10.29 -20.94 3.35
CA ALA A 499 10.83 -20.97 2.00
C ALA A 499 10.11 -19.97 1.08
N GLY A 500 8.77 -19.94 1.15
CA GLY A 500 7.96 -18.95 0.44
C GLY A 500 8.38 -17.53 0.78
N LEU A 501 8.48 -17.20 2.08
CA LEU A 501 8.93 -15.89 2.55
C LEU A 501 10.32 -15.52 1.99
N VAL A 502 11.29 -16.44 2.07
CA VAL A 502 12.66 -16.23 1.55
C VAL A 502 12.63 -15.93 0.05
N ILE A 503 11.87 -16.71 -0.72
CA ILE A 503 11.78 -16.59 -2.17
C ILE A 503 11.10 -15.26 -2.55
N TYR A 504 9.96 -14.92 -1.95
CA TYR A 504 9.24 -13.68 -2.26
C TYR A 504 10.06 -12.43 -1.91
N TRP A 505 10.70 -12.38 -0.74
CA TRP A 505 11.54 -11.24 -0.35
C TRP A 505 12.76 -11.10 -1.25
N SER A 506 13.40 -12.21 -1.62
CA SER A 506 14.56 -12.20 -2.52
C SER A 506 14.20 -11.74 -3.93
N LEU A 507 13.09 -12.25 -4.48
CA LEU A 507 12.61 -11.85 -5.81
C LEU A 507 12.05 -10.43 -5.81
N GLY A 508 11.32 -10.03 -4.78
CA GLY A 508 10.78 -8.67 -4.61
C GLY A 508 11.89 -7.63 -4.51
N ALA A 509 12.94 -7.87 -3.74
CA ALA A 509 14.09 -6.96 -3.71
C ALA A 509 14.84 -6.94 -5.05
N SER A 510 15.01 -8.10 -5.70
CA SER A 510 15.56 -8.15 -7.05
C SER A 510 14.75 -7.28 -8.01
N LEU A 511 13.41 -7.33 -7.95
CA LEU A 511 12.51 -6.48 -8.71
C LEU A 511 12.78 -5.00 -8.42
N VAL A 512 12.80 -4.59 -7.15
CA VAL A 512 13.06 -3.20 -6.73
C VAL A 512 14.43 -2.70 -7.24
N VAL A 513 15.47 -3.53 -7.14
CA VAL A 513 16.81 -3.22 -7.67
C VAL A 513 16.75 -2.97 -9.18
N HIS A 514 16.05 -3.80 -9.94
CA HIS A 514 15.94 -3.64 -11.39
C HIS A 514 15.05 -2.45 -11.78
N VAL A 515 13.98 -2.16 -11.02
CA VAL A 515 13.13 -0.98 -11.21
C VAL A 515 13.92 0.31 -11.03
N ILE A 516 14.64 0.45 -9.90
CA ILE A 516 15.46 1.64 -9.63
C ILE A 516 16.53 1.80 -10.70
N ASN A 517 17.17 0.70 -11.14
CA ASN A 517 18.16 0.76 -12.20
C ASN A 517 17.54 1.17 -13.55
N ALA A 518 16.37 0.65 -13.92
CA ALA A 518 15.67 0.99 -15.16
C ALA A 518 15.23 2.46 -15.19
N VAL A 519 14.71 2.99 -14.08
CA VAL A 519 14.37 4.43 -13.96
C VAL A 519 15.62 5.29 -14.11
N ALA A 520 16.71 4.89 -13.46
CA ALA A 520 17.95 5.66 -13.46
C ALA A 520 18.69 5.62 -14.83
N GLN A 521 18.40 4.63 -15.69
CA GLN A 521 18.88 4.57 -17.08
C GLN A 521 18.04 5.42 -18.05
N GLY A 522 16.81 5.79 -17.68
CA GLY A 522 15.95 6.68 -18.48
C GLY A 522 16.39 8.15 -18.49
N GLY A 523 17.43 8.50 -17.72
CA GLY A 523 18.12 9.80 -17.78
C GLY A 523 19.30 9.78 -18.77
N VAL A 524 19.83 10.97 -19.09
CA VAL A 524 21.01 11.19 -19.97
C VAL A 524 22.05 10.08 -19.78
N HIS A 525 22.42 9.39 -20.86
CA HIS A 525 23.39 8.29 -20.86
C HIS A 525 24.65 8.68 -20.08
N LEU A 526 24.74 8.17 -18.86
CA LEU A 526 25.91 8.30 -18.02
C LEU A 526 26.92 7.21 -18.38
N ASP A 527 28.19 7.52 -18.11
CA ASP A 527 29.35 6.67 -18.33
C ASP A 527 29.10 5.21 -17.87
N ARG A 528 29.42 4.20 -18.71
CA ARG A 528 29.12 2.76 -18.46
C ARG A 528 29.70 2.26 -17.14
N SER A 529 30.81 2.86 -16.69
CA SER A 529 31.48 2.56 -15.42
C SER A 529 30.60 2.91 -14.20
N LEU A 530 29.82 3.99 -14.28
CA LEU A 530 28.91 4.44 -13.22
C LEU A 530 27.69 3.53 -13.09
N ASP A 531 27.15 3.07 -14.23
CA ASP A 531 26.01 2.15 -14.25
C ASP A 531 26.36 0.81 -13.59
N ALA A 532 27.54 0.28 -13.89
CA ALA A 532 28.03 -0.95 -13.25
C ALA A 532 28.20 -0.78 -11.74
N LEU A 533 28.76 0.35 -11.28
CA LEU A 533 28.91 0.60 -9.85
C LEU A 533 27.56 0.78 -9.16
N ARG A 534 26.64 1.55 -9.75
CA ARG A 534 25.28 1.74 -9.22
C ARG A 534 24.60 0.39 -9.02
N LEU A 535 24.62 -0.46 -10.03
CA LEU A 535 24.00 -1.78 -9.96
C LEU A 535 24.67 -2.67 -8.91
N ARG A 536 26.00 -2.61 -8.78
CA ARG A 536 26.75 -3.34 -7.74
C ARG A 536 26.35 -2.87 -6.33
N SER A 537 26.29 -1.56 -6.10
CA SER A 537 25.85 -1.00 -4.82
C SER A 537 24.40 -1.35 -4.49
N LEU A 538 23.52 -1.27 -5.49
CA LEU A 538 22.09 -1.56 -5.31
C LEU A 538 21.84 -3.04 -5.02
N ARG A 539 22.61 -3.96 -5.64
CA ARG A 539 22.57 -5.39 -5.31
C ARG A 539 23.10 -5.68 -3.91
N LEU A 540 24.16 -5.00 -3.46
CA LEU A 540 24.66 -5.16 -2.09
C LEU A 540 23.59 -4.70 -1.08
N VAL A 541 23.08 -3.47 -1.24
CA VAL A 541 22.04 -2.91 -0.37
C VAL A 541 20.79 -3.78 -0.40
N GLY A 542 20.33 -4.19 -1.58
CA GLY A 542 19.17 -5.06 -1.73
C GLY A 542 19.35 -6.40 -1.02
N ARG A 543 20.48 -7.10 -1.21
CA ARG A 543 20.75 -8.39 -0.55
C ARG A 543 20.89 -8.27 0.96
N VAL A 544 21.58 -7.24 1.45
CA VAL A 544 21.73 -6.98 2.89
C VAL A 544 20.36 -6.64 3.47
N ALA A 545 19.63 -5.69 2.88
CA ALA A 545 18.32 -5.29 3.37
C ALA A 545 17.36 -6.47 3.43
N VAL A 546 17.30 -7.31 2.37
CA VAL A 546 16.54 -8.57 2.40
C VAL A 546 17.02 -9.49 3.49
N GLY A 547 18.33 -9.73 3.60
CA GLY A 547 18.87 -10.64 4.62
C GLY A 547 18.51 -10.20 6.04
N LEU A 548 18.64 -8.91 6.34
CA LEU A 548 18.29 -8.33 7.64
C LEU A 548 16.78 -8.34 7.87
N SER A 549 15.98 -7.97 6.87
CA SER A 549 14.51 -8.03 6.96
C SER A 549 14.01 -9.45 7.15
N LEU A 550 14.55 -10.41 6.38
CA LEU A 550 14.21 -11.81 6.49
C LEU A 550 14.61 -12.37 7.86
N LEU A 551 15.82 -12.05 8.33
CA LEU A 551 16.29 -12.44 9.66
C LEU A 551 15.35 -11.91 10.75
N LEU A 552 14.89 -10.65 10.63
CA LEU A 552 13.93 -10.05 11.55
C LEU A 552 12.55 -10.73 11.49
N VAL A 553 11.99 -10.90 10.30
CA VAL A 553 10.66 -11.53 10.12
C VAL A 553 10.69 -12.98 10.59
N ILE A 554 11.72 -13.76 10.24
CA ILE A 554 11.88 -15.14 10.71
C ILE A 554 12.05 -15.16 12.24
N SER A 555 12.83 -14.24 12.82
CA SER A 555 12.98 -14.19 14.28
C SER A 555 11.67 -13.83 15.00
N GLU A 556 10.85 -12.96 14.42
CA GLU A 556 9.54 -12.58 14.97
C GLU A 556 8.51 -13.71 14.82
N GLU A 557 8.53 -14.46 13.71
CA GLU A 557 7.63 -15.58 13.49
C GLU A 557 7.99 -16.80 14.36
N LEU A 558 9.29 -17.10 14.51
CA LEU A 558 9.74 -18.28 15.25
C LEU A 558 9.79 -18.07 16.77
N VAL A 559 10.26 -16.90 17.22
CA VAL A 559 10.49 -16.63 18.67
C VAL A 559 9.48 -15.67 19.25
N GLY A 560 8.83 -14.85 18.41
CA GLY A 560 8.00 -13.73 18.85
C GLY A 560 8.81 -12.50 19.24
N ARG A 561 8.16 -11.54 19.92
CA ARG A 561 8.78 -10.27 20.37
C ARG A 561 9.54 -10.43 21.69
N GLY A 562 10.39 -11.44 21.77
CA GLY A 562 11.20 -11.78 22.94
C GLY A 562 12.61 -11.18 22.95
N THR A 563 13.48 -11.79 23.75
CA THR A 563 14.87 -11.33 23.96
C THR A 563 15.72 -11.53 22.72
N ILE A 564 15.63 -12.70 22.06
CA ILE A 564 16.39 -12.99 20.83
C ILE A 564 16.08 -11.95 19.74
N ARG A 565 14.81 -11.63 19.50
CA ARG A 565 14.41 -10.65 18.47
C ARG A 565 15.04 -9.27 18.71
N ARG A 566 15.10 -8.81 19.97
CA ARG A 566 15.70 -7.51 20.32
C ARG A 566 17.21 -7.50 20.08
N TRP A 567 17.88 -8.61 20.38
CA TRP A 567 19.32 -8.76 20.13
C TRP A 567 19.61 -8.82 18.63
N VAL A 568 18.81 -9.59 17.88
CA VAL A 568 18.87 -9.64 16.41
C VAL A 568 18.65 -8.26 15.80
N LEU A 569 17.68 -7.47 16.28
CA LEU A 569 17.47 -6.10 15.81
C LEU A 569 18.69 -5.21 16.06
N THR A 570 19.28 -5.30 17.25
CA THR A 570 20.49 -4.55 17.59
C THR A 570 21.64 -4.94 16.66
N ALA A 571 21.85 -6.25 16.44
CA ALA A 571 22.85 -6.76 15.51
C ALA A 571 22.59 -6.29 14.06
N CYS A 572 21.34 -6.27 13.61
CA CYS A 572 20.95 -5.76 12.30
C CYS A 572 21.32 -4.28 12.15
N VAL A 573 21.00 -3.44 13.15
CA VAL A 573 21.36 -2.02 13.12
C VAL A 573 22.87 -1.83 13.08
N VAL A 574 23.63 -2.57 13.91
CA VAL A 574 25.09 -2.52 13.91
C VAL A 574 25.68 -2.97 12.56
N SER A 575 25.08 -3.98 11.90
CA SER A 575 25.53 -4.49 10.61
C SER A 575 25.36 -3.50 9.43
N ILE A 576 24.56 -2.44 9.60
CA ILE A 576 24.42 -1.38 8.58
C ILE A 576 25.73 -0.59 8.45
N ALA A 577 26.47 -0.38 9.55
CA ALA A 577 27.71 0.38 9.55
C ALA A 577 28.80 -0.18 8.60
N PRO A 578 29.17 -1.48 8.64
CA PRO A 578 30.16 -2.01 7.70
C PRO A 578 29.69 -1.97 6.24
N VAL A 579 28.40 -2.17 5.98
CA VAL A 579 27.83 -2.08 4.62
C VAL A 579 27.93 -0.65 4.09
N PHE A 580 27.63 0.34 4.94
CA PHE A 580 27.80 1.74 4.62
C PHE A 580 29.27 2.09 4.32
N LEU A 581 30.22 1.60 5.13
CA LEU A 581 31.66 1.80 4.88
C LEU A 581 32.13 1.18 3.55
N ILE A 582 31.62 -0.01 3.19
CA ILE A 582 31.89 -0.63 1.89
C ILE A 582 31.37 0.23 0.74
N LEU A 583 30.16 0.79 0.86
CA LEU A 583 29.58 1.68 -0.15
C LEU A 583 30.40 2.97 -0.30
N VAL A 584 30.81 3.60 0.80
CA VAL A 584 31.70 4.77 0.77
C VAL A 584 33.00 4.42 0.06
N ARG A 585 33.59 3.26 0.35
CA ARG A 585 34.82 2.79 -0.32
C ARG A 585 34.65 2.64 -1.83
N TRP A 586 33.52 2.12 -2.29
CA TRP A 586 33.19 1.93 -3.71
C TRP A 586 32.96 3.25 -4.45
N TRP A 587 32.28 4.20 -3.82
CA TRP A 587 31.91 5.48 -4.43
C TRP A 587 32.97 6.58 -4.27
N ARG A 588 33.96 6.39 -3.39
CA ARG A 588 34.99 7.39 -3.04
C ARG A 588 35.64 8.04 -4.27
N SER A 589 36.13 7.25 -5.22
CA SER A 589 36.81 7.79 -6.41
C SER A 589 35.89 8.64 -7.27
N ILE A 590 34.68 8.14 -7.55
CA ILE A 590 33.68 8.83 -8.38
C ILE A 590 33.21 10.14 -7.76
N VAL A 591 33.02 10.16 -6.44
CA VAL A 591 32.62 11.37 -5.72
C VAL A 591 33.68 12.45 -5.88
N PHE A 592 34.96 12.12 -5.69
CA PHE A 592 36.05 13.07 -5.89
C PHE A 592 36.25 13.45 -7.36
N ASP A 593 36.09 12.53 -8.30
CA ASP A 593 36.18 12.84 -9.74
C ASP A 593 35.06 13.79 -10.19
N ARG A 594 33.83 13.60 -9.69
CA ARG A 594 32.71 14.51 -9.97
C ARG A 594 32.92 15.88 -9.33
N LEU A 595 33.43 15.92 -8.10
CA LEU A 595 33.75 17.17 -7.42
C LEU A 595 34.90 17.92 -8.12
N ALA A 596 35.88 17.19 -8.67
CA ALA A 596 36.95 17.80 -9.45
C ALA A 596 36.45 18.41 -10.78
N ARG A 597 35.41 17.83 -11.39
CA ARG A 597 34.83 18.31 -12.66
C ARG A 597 33.82 19.46 -12.51
N SER A 598 33.43 19.88 -11.29
CA SER A 598 32.49 20.99 -11.12
C SER A 598 33.14 22.35 -11.42
N LYS A 599 32.52 23.15 -12.32
CA LYS A 599 32.90 24.54 -12.61
C LYS A 599 32.49 25.45 -11.45
N GLY A 600 33.36 26.40 -11.06
CA GLY A 600 33.11 27.32 -9.93
C GLY A 600 33.33 26.69 -8.55
N ARG A 601 34.57 26.32 -8.22
CA ARG A 601 34.89 25.61 -6.96
C ARG A 601 34.85 26.56 -5.76
N SER A 602 34.03 26.25 -4.75
CA SER A 602 34.05 27.01 -3.48
C SER A 602 35.27 26.62 -2.62
N LYS A 603 35.67 27.48 -1.68
CA LYS A 603 36.76 27.20 -0.72
C LYS A 603 36.56 25.86 0.02
N PHE A 604 35.31 25.51 0.31
CA PHE A 604 34.93 24.23 0.94
C PHE A 604 35.17 23.02 0.03
N GLN A 605 34.85 23.13 -1.26
CA GLN A 605 35.08 22.05 -2.24
C GLN A 605 36.58 21.81 -2.47
N SER A 606 37.39 22.87 -2.46
CA SER A 606 38.84 22.77 -2.56
C SER A 606 39.46 22.06 -1.34
N TRP A 607 38.95 22.34 -0.13
CA TRP A 607 39.37 21.63 1.09
C TRP A 607 39.03 20.12 1.03
N LEU A 608 37.84 19.77 0.53
CA LEU A 608 37.45 18.36 0.35
C LEU A 608 38.37 17.60 -0.60
N LEU A 609 38.81 18.23 -1.69
CA LEU A 609 39.74 17.63 -2.66
C LEU A 609 41.17 17.49 -2.10
N ALA A 610 41.60 18.40 -1.22
CA ALA A 610 42.89 18.29 -0.54
C ALA A 610 42.97 17.04 0.35
N ASN A 611 41.83 16.60 0.91
CA ASN A 611 41.73 15.45 1.80
C ASN A 611 41.41 14.13 1.08
N ARG A 612 41.71 14.01 -0.23
CA ARG A 612 41.41 12.83 -1.05
C ARG A 612 42.15 11.54 -0.66
N THR A 613 43.28 11.64 0.06
CA THR A 613 44.16 10.51 0.45
C THR A 613 44.20 10.30 1.97
N GLY A 614 44.51 9.06 2.40
CA GLY A 614 44.63 8.69 3.82
C GLY A 614 43.30 8.35 4.51
N TRP A 615 43.29 8.23 5.83
CA TRP A 615 42.09 7.86 6.62
C TRP A 615 41.00 8.95 6.60
N ARG A 616 41.40 10.23 6.51
CA ARG A 616 40.49 11.38 6.37
C ARG A 616 39.73 11.41 5.03
N SER A 617 40.11 10.56 4.07
CA SER A 617 39.42 10.44 2.77
C SER A 617 38.01 9.85 2.88
N PHE A 618 37.73 9.04 3.91
CA PHE A 618 36.41 8.45 4.13
C PHE A 618 35.36 9.51 4.55
N PRO A 619 35.56 10.26 5.64
CA PRO A 619 34.59 11.28 6.04
C PRO A 619 34.49 12.42 5.02
N SER A 620 35.59 12.81 4.36
CA SER A 620 35.53 13.82 3.29
C SER A 620 34.74 13.33 2.07
N ALA A 621 34.86 12.07 1.67
CA ALA A 621 34.04 11.50 0.61
C ALA A 621 32.55 11.45 0.98
N MET A 622 32.21 11.18 2.25
CA MET A 622 30.82 11.24 2.72
C MET A 622 30.25 12.65 2.61
N VAL A 623 30.97 13.65 3.10
CA VAL A 623 30.55 15.06 3.04
C VAL A 623 30.43 15.53 1.59
N ALA A 624 31.39 15.18 0.73
CA ALA A 624 31.35 15.47 -0.70
C ALA A 624 30.16 14.79 -1.40
N ALA A 625 29.83 13.54 -1.04
CA ALA A 625 28.68 12.84 -1.59
C ALA A 625 27.35 13.52 -1.21
N VAL A 626 27.20 13.94 0.05
CA VAL A 626 26.01 14.69 0.52
C VAL A 626 25.88 16.01 -0.24
N GLN A 627 26.97 16.75 -0.40
CA GLN A 627 26.96 18.01 -1.14
C GLN A 627 26.60 17.83 -2.62
N LEU A 628 27.14 16.81 -3.28
CA LEU A 628 26.78 16.46 -4.66
C LEU A 628 25.31 16.03 -4.78
N PHE A 629 24.79 15.30 -3.78
CA PHE A 629 23.39 14.89 -3.74
C PHE A 629 22.44 16.09 -3.60
N ILE A 630 22.74 17.03 -2.70
CA ILE A 630 21.96 18.27 -2.53
C ILE A 630 21.97 19.08 -3.84
N SER A 631 23.16 19.30 -4.40
CA SER A 631 23.33 20.09 -5.64
C SER A 631 22.61 19.44 -6.83
N GLY A 632 22.69 18.11 -6.94
CA GLY A 632 21.97 17.33 -7.94
C GLY A 632 20.46 17.39 -7.78
N SER A 633 19.97 17.27 -6.53
CA SER A 633 18.54 17.33 -6.21
C SER A 633 17.95 18.70 -6.55
N ILE A 634 18.63 19.79 -6.20
CA ILE A 634 18.22 21.16 -6.56
C ILE A 634 18.11 21.32 -8.07
N ARG A 635 19.06 20.76 -8.84
CA ARG A 635 19.01 20.80 -10.31
C ARG A 635 17.80 20.06 -10.88
N VAL A 636 17.53 18.85 -10.39
CA VAL A 636 16.36 18.05 -10.82
C VAL A 636 15.06 18.78 -10.50
N VAL A 637 14.95 19.33 -9.28
CA VAL A 637 13.78 20.12 -8.85
C VAL A 637 13.61 21.36 -9.72
N ARG A 638 14.69 22.08 -10.04
CA ARG A 638 14.63 23.27 -10.91
C ARG A 638 14.16 22.94 -12.32
N VAL A 639 14.68 21.85 -12.92
CA VAL A 639 14.26 21.37 -14.24
C VAL A 639 12.79 20.92 -14.22
N PHE A 640 12.37 20.23 -13.17
CA PHE A 640 10.99 19.78 -13.00
C PHE A 640 10.02 20.97 -12.86
N LEU A 641 10.35 21.94 -11.99
CA LEU A 641 9.57 23.16 -11.80
C LEU A 641 9.48 24.00 -13.07
N GLY A 642 10.56 24.08 -13.87
CA GLY A 642 10.56 24.80 -15.14
C GLY A 642 9.62 24.22 -16.21
N ARG A 643 9.24 22.95 -16.12
CA ARG A 643 8.27 22.32 -17.05
C ARG A 643 6.83 22.75 -16.77
N LEU A 644 6.52 23.21 -15.56
CA LEU A 644 5.17 23.61 -15.16
C LEU A 644 4.85 25.01 -15.68
N THR A 645 3.79 25.14 -16.49
CA THR A 645 3.33 26.41 -17.07
C THR A 645 2.98 27.45 -16.00
N LEU A 646 2.40 27.01 -14.88
CA LEU A 646 2.05 27.88 -13.75
C LEU A 646 3.28 28.50 -13.09
N VAL A 647 4.36 27.72 -12.92
CA VAL A 647 5.62 28.23 -12.37
C VAL A 647 6.28 29.23 -13.32
N ARG A 648 6.21 28.99 -14.64
CA ARG A 648 6.71 29.93 -15.65
C ARG A 648 5.97 31.28 -15.58
N ARG A 649 4.64 31.28 -15.42
CA ARG A 649 3.84 32.51 -15.26
C ARG A 649 4.15 33.24 -13.95
N ILE A 650 4.26 32.53 -12.83
CA ILE A 650 4.67 33.14 -11.54
C ILE A 650 6.05 33.79 -11.68
N HIS A 651 7.00 33.13 -12.35
CA HIS A 651 8.32 33.68 -12.57
C HIS A 651 8.30 34.91 -13.47
N ALA A 652 7.47 34.93 -14.52
CA ALA A 652 7.27 36.11 -15.37
C ALA A 652 6.69 37.29 -14.58
N TYR A 653 5.67 37.04 -13.75
CA TYR A 653 5.07 38.04 -12.88
C TYR A 653 6.07 38.61 -11.85
N LEU A 654 6.84 37.75 -11.17
CA LEU A 654 7.86 38.19 -10.21
C LEU A 654 8.98 38.97 -10.89
N PHE A 655 9.36 38.56 -12.10
CA PHE A 655 10.36 39.26 -12.91
C PHE A 655 9.87 40.65 -13.32
N ARG A 656 8.62 40.75 -13.81
CA ARG A 656 7.95 42.01 -14.12
C ARG A 656 7.93 42.96 -12.92
N ARG A 657 7.52 42.47 -11.75
CA ARG A 657 7.53 43.25 -10.50
C ARG A 657 8.93 43.75 -10.12
N GLY A 658 9.97 42.99 -10.46
CA GLY A 658 11.36 43.43 -10.30
C GLY A 658 11.72 44.58 -11.26
N LEU A 659 11.29 44.50 -12.52
CA LEU A 659 11.53 45.53 -13.52
C LEU A 659 10.74 46.82 -13.25
N ASP A 660 9.51 46.72 -12.76
CA ASP A 660 8.69 47.89 -12.42
C ASP A 660 9.38 48.74 -11.33
N ARG A 661 10.01 48.09 -10.34
CA ARG A 661 10.81 48.77 -9.32
C ARG A 661 12.03 49.49 -9.88
N LEU A 662 12.69 48.91 -10.89
CA LEU A 662 13.83 49.54 -11.55
C LEU A 662 13.40 50.76 -12.36
N ALA A 663 12.25 50.67 -13.04
CA ALA A 663 11.66 51.77 -13.80
C ALA A 663 11.21 52.96 -12.93
N GLU A 664 10.83 52.73 -11.68
CA GLU A 664 10.50 53.79 -10.70
C GLU A 664 11.74 54.48 -10.11
N THR A 665 12.91 53.83 -10.14
CA THR A 665 14.12 54.27 -9.42
C THR A 665 15.13 55.01 -10.32
N GLU A 666 15.13 54.77 -11.63
CA GLU A 666 16.08 55.43 -12.56
C GLU A 666 15.56 56.76 -13.13
N VAL A 667 16.35 57.82 -12.93
CA VAL A 667 16.22 59.10 -13.64
C VAL A 667 16.61 58.88 -15.10
N VAL A 668 15.60 58.81 -15.96
CA VAL A 668 15.70 58.49 -17.38
C VAL A 668 16.58 59.51 -18.13
N GLU A 669 17.75 59.10 -18.63
CA GLU A 669 18.37 59.81 -19.76
C GLU A 669 17.40 59.79 -20.94
N PRO A 670 17.31 60.87 -21.74
CA PRO A 670 16.38 60.94 -22.86
C PRO A 670 16.74 59.89 -23.93
N PHE A 671 16.08 58.73 -23.84
CA PHE A 671 16.21 57.66 -24.83
C PHE A 671 15.77 58.17 -26.21
N ARG A 672 16.61 57.96 -27.22
CA ARG A 672 16.24 58.27 -28.61
C ARG A 672 15.37 57.14 -29.16
N PRO A 673 14.24 57.43 -29.80
CA PRO A 673 13.45 56.41 -30.46
C PRO A 673 14.30 55.71 -31.53
N LEU A 674 14.03 54.43 -31.77
CA LEU A 674 14.68 53.65 -32.82
C LEU A 674 14.53 54.37 -34.18
N ARG A 675 15.55 54.31 -35.05
CA ARG A 675 15.45 54.80 -36.44
C ARG A 675 14.15 54.30 -37.10
N ALA A 676 13.46 55.18 -37.82
CA ALA A 676 12.15 54.90 -38.43
C ALA A 676 12.15 53.65 -39.32
N ASP A 677 13.19 53.48 -40.14
CA ASP A 677 13.34 52.31 -41.02
C ASP A 677 13.46 50.99 -40.24
N ALA A 678 14.22 50.99 -39.15
CA ALA A 678 14.38 49.83 -38.27
C ALA A 678 13.09 49.54 -37.48
N PHE A 679 12.38 50.58 -37.06
CA PHE A 679 11.09 50.47 -36.37
C PHE A 679 9.98 49.88 -37.26
N GLU A 680 9.94 50.28 -38.53
CA GLU A 680 9.00 49.74 -39.52
C GLU A 680 9.34 48.31 -39.94
N SER A 681 10.64 47.95 -40.03
CA SER A 681 11.06 46.58 -40.35
C SER A 681 10.58 45.54 -39.31
N LEU A 682 10.38 45.98 -38.06
CA LEU A 682 9.84 45.18 -36.95
C LEU A 682 8.31 45.29 -36.81
N SER A 683 7.63 45.95 -37.76
CA SER A 683 6.18 46.12 -37.71
C SER A 683 5.45 44.77 -37.77
N PRO A 684 4.39 44.57 -36.96
CA PRO A 684 3.54 43.39 -37.04
C PRO A 684 2.94 43.16 -38.44
N ASP A 685 2.71 44.24 -39.19
CA ASP A 685 2.08 44.21 -40.51
C ASP A 685 3.08 43.90 -41.64
N ALA A 686 4.38 43.85 -41.36
CA ALA A 686 5.41 43.50 -42.34
C ALA A 686 5.43 41.98 -42.60
N LEU A 687 5.04 41.57 -43.81
CA LEU A 687 5.13 40.19 -44.29
C LEU A 687 6.53 39.90 -44.82
N ASN A 688 7.31 39.09 -44.09
CA ASN A 688 8.64 38.66 -44.53
C ASN A 688 8.61 37.25 -45.12
N SER A 689 9.53 36.98 -46.05
CA SER A 689 9.62 35.72 -46.80
C SER A 689 10.26 34.57 -46.04
N GLU A 690 10.95 34.84 -44.92
CA GLU A 690 11.67 33.83 -44.13
C GLU A 690 10.72 33.02 -43.23
N SER A 691 10.85 31.70 -43.31
CA SER A 691 9.97 30.74 -42.63
C SER A 691 10.37 30.56 -41.17
N VAL A 692 9.71 31.27 -40.27
CA VAL A 692 9.84 31.04 -38.81
C VAL A 692 8.99 29.83 -38.41
N PRO A 693 9.52 28.85 -37.64
CA PRO A 693 8.76 27.72 -37.13
C PRO A 693 7.60 28.21 -36.27
N SER A 694 6.39 28.01 -36.79
CA SER A 694 5.14 28.51 -36.23
C SER A 694 4.11 27.39 -36.16
N PRO A 695 3.09 27.48 -35.28
CA PRO A 695 1.96 26.55 -35.28
C PRO A 695 1.22 26.51 -36.63
N ALA A 696 1.39 27.56 -37.44
CA ALA A 696 0.87 27.61 -38.79
C ALA A 696 1.43 26.52 -39.69
N ILE A 697 2.66 26.02 -39.47
CA ILE A 697 3.25 24.95 -40.32
C ILE A 697 2.49 23.62 -40.10
N GLU A 698 2.21 23.25 -38.85
CA GLU A 698 1.45 22.04 -38.52
C GLU A 698 0.01 22.13 -39.05
N LEU A 699 -0.60 23.32 -38.97
CA LEU A 699 -1.92 23.58 -39.54
C LEU A 699 -1.90 23.55 -41.08
N VAL A 700 -0.85 24.06 -41.73
CA VAL A 700 -0.67 23.99 -43.18
C VAL A 700 -0.62 22.53 -43.64
N GLU A 701 0.18 21.68 -42.99
CA GLU A 701 0.24 20.25 -43.32
C GLU A 701 -1.12 19.57 -43.16
N THR A 702 -1.84 19.88 -42.07
CA THR A 702 -3.19 19.36 -41.83
C THR A 702 -4.18 19.83 -42.90
N LEU A 703 -4.14 21.11 -43.25
CA LEU A 703 -4.99 21.70 -44.28
C LEU A 703 -4.71 21.10 -45.66
N LEU A 704 -3.44 20.92 -46.03
CA LEU A 704 -3.05 20.26 -47.29
C LEU A 704 -3.61 18.83 -47.36
N GLN A 705 -3.51 18.05 -46.28
CA GLN A 705 -4.10 16.70 -46.24
C GLN A 705 -5.63 16.73 -46.43
N ARG A 706 -6.32 17.72 -45.86
CA ARG A 706 -7.79 17.84 -46.00
C ARG A 706 -8.21 18.37 -47.36
N ILE A 707 -7.41 19.24 -47.97
CA ILE A 707 -7.56 19.70 -49.37
C ILE A 707 -7.48 18.49 -50.33
N ASP A 708 -6.56 17.56 -50.08
CA ASP A 708 -6.42 16.33 -50.88
C ASP A 708 -7.55 15.31 -50.62
N ALA A 709 -8.11 15.29 -49.41
CA ALA A 709 -9.22 14.40 -49.03
C ALA A 709 -10.60 14.79 -49.62
N GLY A 710 -10.70 15.94 -50.29
CA GLY A 710 -11.92 16.36 -51.00
C GLY A 710 -12.93 17.19 -50.18
N THR A 711 -12.55 17.67 -49.00
CA THR A 711 -13.32 18.65 -48.20
C THR A 711 -13.21 20.04 -48.84
N ARG A 712 -14.28 20.86 -48.81
CA ARG A 712 -14.45 21.93 -49.81
C ARG A 712 -14.43 23.34 -49.23
N VAL A 713 -15.01 23.60 -48.07
CA VAL A 713 -15.05 24.96 -47.48
C VAL A 713 -14.53 24.97 -46.05
N PHE A 714 -13.40 25.63 -45.84
CA PHE A 714 -12.70 25.71 -44.55
C PHE A 714 -12.75 27.12 -43.97
N GLY A 715 -12.98 27.20 -42.65
CA GLY A 715 -12.88 28.45 -41.90
C GLY A 715 -11.58 28.48 -41.10
N LEU A 716 -10.76 29.52 -41.25
CA LEU A 716 -9.58 29.77 -40.43
C LEU A 716 -9.87 30.90 -39.45
N VAL A 717 -9.89 30.61 -38.15
CA VAL A 717 -10.29 31.58 -37.12
C VAL A 717 -9.13 31.93 -36.20
N GLY A 718 -8.92 33.21 -35.95
CA GLY A 718 -7.92 33.68 -34.99
C GLY A 718 -7.90 35.20 -34.85
N ASN A 719 -7.29 35.72 -33.78
CA ASN A 719 -7.24 37.16 -33.52
C ASN A 719 -6.36 37.88 -34.57
N ARG A 720 -6.48 39.20 -34.68
CA ARG A 720 -5.53 40.03 -35.42
C ARG A 720 -4.11 39.76 -34.90
N GLY A 721 -3.19 39.52 -35.83
CA GLY A 721 -1.81 39.20 -35.50
C GLY A 721 -1.55 37.75 -35.06
N ALA A 722 -2.53 36.83 -35.11
CA ALA A 722 -2.31 35.41 -34.79
C ALA A 722 -1.46 34.65 -35.84
N GLY A 723 -1.26 35.22 -37.04
CA GLY A 723 -0.52 34.61 -38.14
C GLY A 723 -1.39 34.00 -39.25
N LYS A 724 -2.67 34.40 -39.37
CA LYS A 724 -3.61 33.93 -40.41
C LYS A 724 -3.10 34.23 -41.82
N SER A 725 -2.75 35.47 -42.10
CA SER A 725 -2.22 35.92 -43.40
C SER A 725 -0.92 35.21 -43.76
N THR A 726 -0.03 35.00 -42.78
CA THR A 726 1.19 34.21 -42.96
C THR A 726 0.87 32.76 -43.34
N LEU A 727 -0.09 32.13 -42.67
CA LEU A 727 -0.55 30.77 -42.96
C LEU A 727 -1.12 30.67 -44.38
N LEU A 728 -2.01 31.60 -44.76
CA LEU A 728 -2.57 31.66 -46.12
C LEU A 728 -1.48 31.90 -47.17
N GLY A 729 -0.50 32.76 -46.89
CA GLY A 729 0.65 32.98 -47.78
C GLY A 729 1.53 31.73 -47.95
N LEU A 730 1.68 30.91 -46.90
CA LEU A 730 2.38 29.62 -46.98
C LEU A 730 1.57 28.59 -47.78
N LEU A 731 0.24 28.52 -47.59
CA LEU A 731 -0.64 27.70 -48.42
C LEU A 731 -0.60 28.12 -49.88
N ALA A 732 -0.55 29.43 -50.14
CA ALA A 732 -0.50 29.98 -51.48
C ALA A 732 0.78 29.59 -52.23
N LYS A 733 1.90 29.49 -51.52
CA LYS A 733 3.17 28.99 -52.10
C LYS A 733 3.17 27.48 -52.31
N ALA A 734 2.42 26.72 -51.50
CA ALA A 734 2.39 25.26 -51.53
C ALA A 734 1.37 24.68 -52.52
N THR A 735 0.40 25.49 -52.98
CA THR A 735 -0.72 25.04 -53.84
C THR A 735 -0.92 25.99 -55.02
N ASP A 736 -1.48 25.48 -56.11
CA ASP A 736 -1.96 26.31 -57.23
C ASP A 736 -3.25 27.03 -56.83
N SER A 737 -3.08 28.13 -56.09
CA SER A 737 -4.16 28.87 -55.44
C SER A 737 -4.11 30.36 -55.75
N THR A 738 -5.26 31.01 -55.69
CA THR A 738 -5.36 32.46 -55.77
C THR A 738 -5.68 33.01 -54.38
N LEU A 739 -4.79 33.85 -53.85
CA LEU A 739 -4.99 34.58 -52.61
C LEU A 739 -5.64 35.93 -52.91
N LEU A 740 -6.81 36.16 -52.31
CA LEU A 740 -7.55 37.41 -52.37
C LEU A 740 -7.50 38.09 -51.00
N ASP A 741 -7.20 39.38 -51.00
CA ASP A 741 -7.25 40.22 -49.82
C ASP A 741 -8.67 40.77 -49.63
N GLY A 742 -9.24 40.56 -48.44
CA GLY A 742 -10.57 41.01 -48.06
C GLY A 742 -10.73 42.53 -47.96
N ALA A 743 -9.62 43.28 -47.88
CA ALA A 743 -9.64 44.74 -47.84
C ALA A 743 -9.81 45.41 -49.22
N VAL A 744 -9.86 44.63 -50.31
CA VAL A 744 -9.93 45.18 -51.68
C VAL A 744 -11.32 45.76 -52.00
N PRO A 745 -11.42 46.98 -52.58
CA PRO A 745 -12.67 47.52 -53.10
C PRO A 745 -13.33 46.55 -54.11
N GLU A 746 -14.65 46.38 -54.02
CA GLU A 746 -15.42 45.44 -54.88
C GLU A 746 -15.07 43.95 -54.70
N LEU A 747 -14.65 43.54 -53.49
CA LEU A 747 -14.27 42.16 -53.14
C LEU A 747 -15.17 41.06 -53.73
N VAL A 748 -16.49 41.19 -53.63
CA VAL A 748 -17.45 40.18 -54.15
C VAL A 748 -17.30 39.98 -55.66
N SER A 749 -17.04 41.05 -56.41
CA SER A 749 -16.82 40.97 -57.86
C SER A 749 -15.50 40.28 -58.21
N SER A 750 -14.45 40.54 -57.42
CA SER A 750 -13.12 39.91 -57.55
C SER A 750 -13.17 38.43 -57.20
N ILE A 751 -13.92 38.06 -56.16
CA ILE A 751 -14.20 36.67 -55.80
C ILE A 751 -14.94 35.97 -56.95
N ARG A 752 -15.98 36.61 -57.52
CA ARG A 752 -16.74 36.04 -58.64
C ARG A 752 -15.87 35.80 -59.88
N LYS A 753 -15.01 36.76 -60.24
CA LYS A 753 -14.04 36.63 -61.35
C LYS A 753 -13.06 35.49 -61.08
N THR A 754 -12.55 35.40 -59.85
CA THR A 754 -11.60 34.35 -59.45
C THR A 754 -12.26 32.97 -59.41
N ALA A 755 -13.51 32.88 -58.96
CA ALA A 755 -14.31 31.67 -59.01
C ALA A 755 -14.67 31.22 -60.44
N ALA A 756 -14.53 32.10 -61.44
CA ALA A 756 -14.63 31.75 -62.86
C ALA A 756 -13.28 31.35 -63.49
N SER A 757 -12.13 31.61 -62.83
CA SER A 757 -10.78 31.27 -63.31
C SER A 757 -10.45 29.77 -63.18
N ALA A 758 -9.29 29.30 -63.63
CA ALA A 758 -8.90 27.88 -63.52
C ALA A 758 -8.41 27.43 -62.12
N ALA A 759 -8.28 28.34 -61.13
CA ALA A 759 -7.65 28.03 -59.84
C ALA A 759 -8.41 26.95 -59.03
N ARG A 760 -7.68 25.95 -58.53
CA ARG A 760 -8.22 24.82 -57.75
C ARG A 760 -8.56 25.22 -56.30
N VAL A 761 -7.76 26.10 -55.71
CA VAL A 761 -7.92 26.57 -54.33
C VAL A 761 -8.09 28.09 -54.31
N ILE A 762 -9.09 28.58 -53.60
CA ILE A 762 -9.37 30.00 -53.41
C ILE A 762 -9.16 30.33 -51.94
N LEU A 763 -8.20 31.21 -51.67
CA LEU A 763 -7.85 31.67 -50.34
C LEU A 763 -8.36 33.10 -50.19
N ILE A 764 -9.15 33.37 -49.17
CA ILE A 764 -9.66 34.71 -48.86
C ILE A 764 -9.12 35.11 -47.51
N ASP A 765 -8.18 36.05 -47.50
CA ASP A 765 -7.74 36.71 -46.27
C ASP A 765 -8.76 37.76 -45.84
N ASP A 766 -8.84 38.04 -44.55
CA ASP A 766 -9.76 39.03 -43.98
C ASP A 766 -11.21 38.94 -44.49
N ALA A 767 -11.71 37.71 -44.66
CA ALA A 767 -13.07 37.44 -45.11
C ALA A 767 -14.16 38.03 -44.19
N HIS A 768 -13.78 38.44 -42.98
CA HIS A 768 -14.63 39.18 -42.06
C HIS A 768 -15.05 40.56 -42.62
N CYS A 769 -14.34 41.14 -43.59
CA CYS A 769 -14.75 42.36 -44.30
C CYS A 769 -16.04 42.19 -45.13
N LEU A 770 -16.43 40.94 -45.45
CA LEU A 770 -17.72 40.63 -46.08
C LEU A 770 -18.91 40.74 -45.13
N VAL A 771 -18.65 40.88 -43.82
CA VAL A 771 -19.64 40.85 -42.76
C VAL A 771 -19.67 42.20 -42.05
N LYS A 772 -20.84 42.81 -42.00
CA LYS A 772 -21.11 44.00 -41.19
C LYS A 772 -22.16 43.66 -40.11
N PRO A 773 -21.95 44.00 -38.84
CA PRO A 773 -22.91 43.81 -37.75
C PRO A 773 -24.06 44.84 -37.80
N VAL A 774 -24.67 44.99 -38.97
CA VAL A 774 -25.83 45.84 -39.25
C VAL A 774 -26.96 44.97 -39.83
N LEU A 775 -28.19 45.50 -39.87
CA LEU A 775 -29.30 44.80 -40.53
C LEU A 775 -28.96 44.55 -42.01
N GLY A 776 -29.04 43.30 -42.46
CA GLY A 776 -28.69 42.91 -43.83
C GLY A 776 -27.18 42.82 -44.12
N GLY A 777 -26.31 43.11 -43.14
CA GLY A 777 -24.86 43.17 -43.35
C GLY A 777 -24.14 41.82 -43.57
N LEU A 778 -24.89 40.72 -43.69
CA LEU A 778 -24.37 39.39 -44.04
C LEU A 778 -24.61 39.01 -45.50
N ALA A 779 -25.33 39.83 -46.28
CA ALA A 779 -25.72 39.49 -47.65
C ALA A 779 -24.52 39.17 -48.56
N SER A 780 -23.45 39.98 -48.48
CA SER A 780 -22.22 39.75 -49.25
C SER A 780 -21.50 38.47 -48.85
N PHE A 781 -21.52 38.12 -47.56
CA PHE A 781 -20.96 36.86 -47.07
C PHE A 781 -21.78 35.66 -47.53
N ASP A 782 -23.11 35.74 -47.43
CA ASP A 782 -24.00 34.67 -47.91
C ASP A 782 -23.82 34.42 -49.41
N GLU A 783 -23.71 35.49 -50.21
CA GLU A 783 -23.45 35.38 -51.66
C GLU A 783 -22.14 34.62 -51.95
N VAL A 784 -21.08 34.90 -51.20
CA VAL A 784 -19.79 34.20 -51.32
C VAL A 784 -19.90 32.74 -50.87
N MET A 785 -20.65 32.47 -49.80
CA MET A 785 -20.86 31.10 -49.31
C MET A 785 -21.71 30.27 -50.29
N ASP A 786 -22.74 30.86 -50.90
CA ASP A 786 -23.55 30.23 -51.94
C ASP A 786 -22.72 29.95 -53.20
N LEU A 787 -21.87 30.91 -53.58
CA LEU A 787 -20.91 30.72 -54.67
C LEU A 787 -19.95 29.57 -54.37
N ALA A 788 -19.38 29.51 -53.16
CA ALA A 788 -18.47 28.43 -52.75
C ALA A 788 -19.16 27.05 -52.82
N ARG A 789 -20.43 26.97 -52.38
CA ARG A 789 -21.23 25.74 -52.46
C ARG A 789 -21.62 25.35 -53.89
N SER A 790 -21.88 26.33 -54.75
CA SER A 790 -22.18 26.11 -56.17
C SER A 790 -20.97 25.66 -57.00
N THR A 791 -19.77 25.72 -56.43
CA THR A 791 -18.51 25.37 -57.10
C THR A 791 -17.82 24.15 -56.46
N PRO A 792 -18.42 22.95 -56.50
CA PRO A 792 -18.02 21.80 -55.69
C PRO A 792 -16.66 21.18 -56.03
N ARG A 793 -16.02 21.59 -57.13
CA ARG A 793 -14.69 21.12 -57.55
C ARG A 793 -13.54 21.97 -57.00
N ARG A 794 -13.84 23.06 -56.27
CA ARG A 794 -12.85 23.97 -55.69
C ARG A 794 -12.82 23.87 -54.18
N VAL A 795 -11.65 24.17 -53.62
CA VAL A 795 -11.51 24.36 -52.16
C VAL A 795 -11.47 25.84 -51.84
N TRP A 796 -12.20 26.23 -50.81
CA TRP A 796 -12.27 27.59 -50.28
C TRP A 796 -11.70 27.61 -48.86
N VAL A 797 -10.79 28.53 -48.58
CA VAL A 797 -10.29 28.79 -47.22
C VAL A 797 -10.54 30.25 -46.90
N LEU A 798 -11.37 30.52 -45.88
CA LEU A 798 -11.74 31.86 -45.48
C LEU A 798 -11.12 32.17 -44.10
N ALA A 799 -10.24 33.18 -44.04
CA ALA A 799 -9.71 33.67 -42.77
C ALA A 799 -10.65 34.70 -42.13
N VAL A 800 -11.08 34.43 -40.90
CA VAL A 800 -12.04 35.25 -40.16
C VAL A 800 -11.43 35.64 -38.82
N ASP A 801 -11.64 36.88 -38.40
CA ASP A 801 -11.22 37.33 -37.08
C ASP A 801 -12.10 36.74 -35.98
N SER A 802 -11.48 36.28 -34.89
CA SER A 802 -12.18 35.70 -33.74
C SER A 802 -13.13 36.66 -33.04
N SER A 803 -12.92 37.98 -33.11
CA SER A 803 -13.82 38.97 -32.51
C SER A 803 -15.20 39.01 -33.20
N LEU A 804 -15.28 38.65 -34.48
CA LEU A 804 -16.50 38.62 -35.27
C LEU A 804 -17.12 37.21 -35.35
N TRP A 805 -16.33 36.17 -35.09
CA TRP A 805 -16.77 34.79 -35.19
C TRP A 805 -18.03 34.44 -34.34
N PRO A 806 -18.17 34.89 -33.07
CA PRO A 806 -19.40 34.68 -32.30
C PRO A 806 -20.63 35.31 -32.94
N PHE A 807 -20.49 36.45 -33.63
CA PHE A 807 -21.59 37.11 -34.34
C PHE A 807 -22.04 36.26 -35.53
N ILE A 808 -21.10 35.80 -36.36
CA ILE A 808 -21.38 34.93 -37.52
C ILE A 808 -22.08 33.64 -37.08
N ARG A 809 -21.60 33.01 -36.00
CA ARG A 809 -22.18 31.76 -35.48
C ARG A 809 -23.61 31.95 -34.97
N ARG A 810 -23.89 33.05 -34.26
CA ARG A 810 -25.24 33.34 -33.74
C ARG A 810 -26.22 33.71 -34.86
N ALA A 811 -25.77 34.47 -35.86
CA ALA A 811 -26.64 34.97 -36.92
C ALA A 811 -27.11 33.89 -37.91
N ARG A 812 -26.53 32.69 -37.90
CA ARG A 812 -26.80 31.59 -38.87
C ARG A 812 -27.27 30.29 -38.21
N ASP A 813 -27.81 30.42 -37.01
CA ASP A 813 -28.39 29.39 -36.12
C ASP A 813 -28.48 27.97 -36.73
N SER A 814 -27.62 27.08 -36.22
CA SER A 814 -27.64 25.61 -36.43
C SER A 814 -27.23 25.05 -37.81
N ARG A 815 -26.86 25.84 -38.82
CA ARG A 815 -26.31 25.30 -40.10
C ARG A 815 -24.79 25.29 -40.11
N PRO A 816 -24.12 24.18 -40.50
CA PRO A 816 -22.67 24.18 -40.69
C PRO A 816 -22.32 25.07 -41.90
N LEU A 817 -21.78 26.26 -41.63
CA LEU A 817 -21.32 27.21 -42.65
C LEU A 817 -20.08 26.66 -43.37
N PHE A 818 -19.14 26.13 -42.59
CA PHE A 818 -17.89 25.52 -43.05
C PHE A 818 -17.95 24.00 -42.83
N ASP A 819 -17.28 23.25 -43.68
CA ASP A 819 -17.12 21.80 -43.51
C ASP A 819 -16.23 21.49 -42.29
N GLU A 820 -15.19 22.31 -42.08
CA GLU A 820 -14.30 22.24 -40.92
C GLU A 820 -13.77 23.64 -40.57
N VAL A 821 -13.58 23.92 -39.29
CA VAL A 821 -13.07 25.20 -38.78
C VAL A 821 -11.77 24.94 -38.03
N PHE A 822 -10.70 25.59 -38.48
CA PHE A 822 -9.38 25.55 -37.87
C PHE A 822 -9.16 26.82 -37.06
N VAL A 823 -8.98 26.66 -35.76
CA VAL A 823 -8.62 27.78 -34.87
C VAL A 823 -7.10 27.85 -34.77
N VAL A 824 -6.52 29.02 -35.04
CA VAL A 824 -5.07 29.23 -34.92
C VAL A 824 -4.69 29.20 -33.43
N PRO A 825 -3.87 28.23 -32.98
CA PRO A 825 -3.48 28.14 -31.58
C PRO A 825 -2.48 29.26 -31.22
N PRO A 826 -2.41 29.66 -29.94
CA PRO A 826 -1.42 30.62 -29.48
C PRO A 826 0.00 30.04 -29.61
N TRP A 827 0.97 30.89 -29.94
CA TRP A 827 2.37 30.50 -30.11
C TRP A 827 3.03 30.21 -28.75
N THR A 828 3.97 29.26 -28.75
CA THR A 828 4.75 28.91 -27.56
C THR A 828 5.82 29.97 -27.25
N GLU A 829 6.35 29.93 -26.02
CA GLU A 829 7.44 30.80 -25.55
C GLU A 829 8.64 30.74 -26.50
N ASP A 830 9.04 29.53 -26.91
CA ASP A 830 10.18 29.31 -27.80
C ASP A 830 9.91 29.85 -29.22
N GLN A 831 8.68 29.70 -29.73
CA GLN A 831 8.29 30.20 -31.04
C GLN A 831 8.26 31.73 -31.08
N ILE A 832 7.74 32.39 -30.04
CA ILE A 832 7.77 33.85 -29.93
C ILE A 832 9.20 34.34 -29.77
N ALA A 833 10.01 33.74 -28.89
CA ALA A 833 11.41 34.13 -28.72
C ALA A 833 12.18 34.03 -30.04
N HIS A 834 12.01 32.94 -30.77
CA HIS A 834 12.66 32.73 -32.05
C HIS A 834 12.15 33.70 -33.14
N LEU A 835 10.85 34.02 -33.16
CA LEU A 835 10.31 35.06 -34.04
C LEU A 835 10.97 36.41 -33.79
N LEU A 836 11.03 36.83 -32.51
CA LEU A 836 11.64 38.11 -32.14
C LEU A 836 13.12 38.14 -32.52
N GLU A 837 13.86 37.07 -32.25
CA GLU A 837 15.27 36.96 -32.61
C GLU A 837 15.50 37.03 -34.12
N THR A 838 14.71 36.27 -34.90
CA THR A 838 14.82 36.25 -36.35
C THR A 838 14.50 37.61 -36.96
N ARG A 839 13.39 38.25 -36.54
CA ARG A 839 13.01 39.58 -37.01
C ARG A 839 14.03 40.65 -36.63
N THR A 840 14.61 40.55 -35.44
CA THR A 840 15.66 41.47 -34.98
C THR A 840 16.95 41.31 -35.79
N ALA A 841 17.35 40.07 -36.09
CA ALA A 841 18.51 39.78 -36.92
C ALA A 841 18.32 40.27 -38.37
N LEU A 842 17.13 40.07 -38.94
CA LEU A 842 16.76 40.60 -40.27
C LEU A 842 16.77 42.13 -40.31
N ALA A 843 16.40 42.80 -39.22
CA ALA A 843 16.49 44.25 -39.08
C ALA A 843 17.94 44.75 -38.86
N GLY A 844 18.94 43.86 -38.78
CA GLY A 844 20.34 44.20 -38.56
C GLY A 844 20.64 44.72 -37.15
N LEU A 845 19.78 44.42 -36.17
CA LEU A 845 19.89 44.92 -34.80
C LEU A 845 20.49 43.87 -33.86
N SER A 846 21.25 44.32 -32.87
CA SER A 846 21.82 43.45 -31.81
C SER A 846 21.54 44.05 -30.42
N PRO A 847 20.33 43.83 -29.87
CA PRO A 847 19.91 44.50 -28.65
C PRO A 847 20.58 43.92 -27.39
N THR A 848 21.04 44.80 -26.51
CA THR A 848 21.65 44.45 -25.22
C THR A 848 20.66 44.63 -24.06
N PHE A 849 20.79 43.76 -23.05
CA PHE A 849 19.91 43.71 -21.86
C PHE A 849 20.59 44.27 -20.60
N GLU A 850 21.64 45.07 -20.77
CA GLU A 850 22.47 45.57 -19.65
C GLU A 850 21.68 46.47 -18.70
N ASP A 851 20.78 47.30 -19.24
CA ASP A 851 19.93 48.22 -18.48
C ASP A 851 18.88 47.48 -17.61
N LEU A 852 18.77 46.16 -17.72
CA LEU A 852 17.86 45.31 -16.92
C LEU A 852 18.59 44.54 -15.79
N LEU A 853 19.90 44.76 -15.65
CA LEU A 853 20.70 44.22 -14.56
C LEU A 853 20.66 45.16 -13.35
N GLU A 854 20.32 44.61 -12.19
CA GLU A 854 20.65 45.28 -10.91
C GLU A 854 22.17 45.38 -10.81
N ARG A 855 22.71 46.51 -10.31
CA ARG A 855 24.16 46.69 -10.10
C ARG A 855 24.69 45.60 -9.17
N LEU A 856 25.22 44.53 -9.73
CA LEU A 856 25.84 43.42 -9.00
C LEU A 856 27.22 43.87 -8.50
N PRO A 857 27.51 43.86 -7.19
CA PRO A 857 28.86 44.13 -6.71
C PRO A 857 29.75 42.92 -7.05
N SER A 858 30.81 43.14 -7.83
CA SER A 858 31.92 42.19 -8.03
C SER A 858 31.55 40.77 -8.49
N ALA A 859 30.93 40.64 -9.67
CA ALA A 859 30.78 39.34 -10.36
C ALA A 859 31.86 39.18 -11.46
N ASN A 860 32.35 37.97 -11.70
CA ASN A 860 33.29 37.70 -12.81
C ASN A 860 32.60 37.92 -14.17
N GLU A 861 33.38 38.15 -15.23
CA GLU A 861 32.87 38.36 -16.60
C GLU A 861 31.95 37.21 -17.08
N LEU A 862 32.25 35.98 -16.69
CA LEU A 862 31.42 34.80 -17.00
C LEU A 862 30.09 34.79 -16.23
N ASP A 863 30.10 35.21 -14.96
CA ASP A 863 28.87 35.30 -14.15
C ASP A 863 27.95 36.41 -14.66
N ARG A 864 28.53 37.49 -15.21
CA ARG A 864 27.81 38.58 -15.88
C ARG A 864 27.14 38.10 -17.17
N GLN A 865 27.82 37.31 -17.98
CA GLN A 865 27.25 36.72 -19.21
C GLN A 865 26.09 35.76 -18.90
N ASP A 866 26.26 34.88 -17.91
CA ASP A 866 25.19 33.96 -17.49
C ASP A 866 23.97 34.73 -16.93
N ALA A 867 24.21 35.82 -16.18
CA ALA A 867 23.14 36.69 -15.69
C ALA A 867 22.40 37.39 -16.86
N LEU A 868 23.13 37.88 -17.87
CA LEU A 868 22.53 38.49 -19.07
C LEU A 868 21.68 37.50 -19.86
N LEU A 869 22.15 36.26 -20.05
CA LEU A 869 21.37 35.21 -20.72
C LEU A 869 20.11 34.86 -19.94
N ALA A 870 20.20 34.78 -18.61
CA ALA A 870 19.04 34.54 -17.75
C ALA A 870 18.03 35.70 -17.80
N LYS A 871 18.51 36.96 -17.84
CA LYS A 871 17.67 38.15 -17.99
C LYS A 871 16.99 38.21 -19.35
N ARG A 872 17.71 37.93 -20.43
CA ARG A 872 17.15 37.82 -21.79
C ARG A 872 16.03 36.79 -21.84
N ALA A 873 16.27 35.57 -21.34
CA ALA A 873 15.24 34.53 -21.30
C ALA A 873 14.04 34.93 -20.44
N GLY A 874 14.26 35.57 -19.29
CA GLY A 874 13.20 36.12 -18.43
C GLY A 874 12.37 37.20 -19.13
N TYR A 875 13.00 38.08 -19.88
CA TYR A 875 12.35 39.16 -20.62
C TYR A 875 11.53 38.64 -21.80
N MET A 876 12.06 37.68 -22.58
CA MET A 876 11.31 37.02 -23.66
C MET A 876 10.06 36.31 -23.14
N ARG A 877 10.18 35.62 -21.99
CA ARG A 877 9.03 35.02 -21.30
C ARG A 877 7.98 36.04 -20.88
N MET A 878 8.41 37.21 -20.41
CA MET A 878 7.52 38.30 -20.04
C MET A 878 6.75 38.85 -21.24
N ILE A 879 7.41 39.06 -22.40
CA ILE A 879 6.72 39.47 -23.64
C ILE A 879 5.72 38.39 -24.09
N TRP A 880 6.12 37.11 -24.06
CA TRP A 880 5.23 36.01 -24.41
C TRP A 880 3.98 35.98 -23.52
N ASP A 881 4.13 36.19 -22.21
CA ASP A 881 3.01 36.21 -21.27
C ASP A 881 2.07 37.42 -21.52
N TYR A 882 2.62 38.60 -21.77
CA TYR A 882 1.86 39.81 -22.14
C TYR A 882 1.05 39.58 -23.43
N ALA A 883 1.70 39.06 -24.46
CA ALA A 883 1.09 38.79 -25.76
C ALA A 883 0.15 37.58 -25.77
N ARG A 884 0.17 36.74 -24.72
CA ARG A 884 -0.53 35.43 -24.66
C ARG A 884 -0.30 34.56 -25.91
N GLY A 885 0.92 34.60 -26.45
CA GLY A 885 1.28 33.85 -27.67
C GLY A 885 0.76 34.45 -28.98
N ASN A 886 0.29 35.70 -29.00
CA ASN A 886 -0.01 36.43 -30.25
C ASN A 886 1.27 37.07 -30.81
N PRO A 887 1.77 36.64 -31.98
CA PRO A 887 3.03 37.15 -32.52
C PRO A 887 2.98 38.62 -32.92
N GLY A 888 1.84 39.14 -33.40
CA GLY A 888 1.69 40.57 -33.71
C GLY A 888 1.82 41.47 -32.48
N ILE A 889 1.16 41.11 -31.38
CA ILE A 889 1.27 41.83 -30.10
C ILE A 889 2.70 41.72 -29.53
N ALA A 890 3.33 40.55 -29.66
CA ALA A 890 4.69 40.34 -29.20
C ALA A 890 5.71 41.21 -29.97
N LEU A 891 5.55 41.34 -31.30
CA LEU A 891 6.39 42.20 -32.14
C LEU A 891 6.21 43.68 -31.80
N GLU A 892 4.96 44.13 -31.58
CA GLU A 892 4.67 45.49 -31.13
C GLU A 892 5.32 45.80 -29.78
N ALA A 893 5.14 44.91 -28.81
CA ALA A 893 5.71 45.03 -27.48
C ALA A 893 7.25 45.05 -27.54
N TRP A 894 7.83 44.21 -28.40
CA TRP A 894 9.28 44.15 -28.60
C TRP A 894 9.82 45.42 -29.24
N ARG A 895 9.30 45.85 -30.40
CA ARG A 895 9.78 47.06 -31.09
C ARG A 895 9.61 48.32 -30.24
N SER A 896 8.57 48.39 -29.42
CA SER A 896 8.32 49.48 -28.47
C SER A 896 9.30 49.48 -27.28
N SER A 897 9.94 48.35 -27.01
CA SER A 897 10.94 48.20 -25.94
C SER A 897 12.38 48.44 -26.41
N LEU A 898 12.61 48.65 -27.71
CA LEU A 898 13.93 48.96 -28.26
C LEU A 898 14.14 50.47 -28.36
N HIS A 899 15.36 50.91 -28.08
CA HIS A 899 15.77 52.30 -28.27
C HIS A 899 17.24 52.39 -28.69
N ASP A 900 17.58 53.49 -29.38
CA ASP A 900 18.94 53.75 -29.81
C ASP A 900 19.75 54.39 -28.66
N SER A 901 20.93 53.84 -28.40
CA SER A 901 21.98 54.42 -27.58
C SER A 901 23.23 54.69 -28.44
N ALA A 902 24.19 55.48 -27.95
CA ALA A 902 25.32 56.00 -28.74
C ALA A 902 26.07 54.93 -29.55
N ASP A 903 26.21 53.71 -29.02
CA ASP A 903 27.00 52.62 -29.62
C ASP A 903 26.22 51.29 -29.83
N SER A 904 24.97 51.17 -29.37
CA SER A 904 24.16 49.94 -29.53
C SER A 904 22.66 50.15 -29.27
N VAL A 905 21.82 49.22 -29.75
CA VAL A 905 20.40 49.15 -29.39
C VAL A 905 20.27 48.54 -27.99
N ARG A 906 19.50 49.17 -27.11
CA ARG A 906 19.27 48.66 -25.75
C ARG A 906 17.79 48.34 -25.51
N VAL A 907 17.54 47.43 -24.59
CA VAL A 907 16.19 46.98 -24.20
C VAL A 907 15.78 47.66 -22.90
N ARG A 908 14.70 48.44 -22.94
CA ARG A 908 14.10 49.04 -21.75
C ARG A 908 13.07 48.12 -21.08
N PRO A 909 12.72 48.35 -19.80
CA PRO A 909 11.57 47.71 -19.19
C PRO A 909 10.30 47.89 -20.04
N LEU A 910 9.55 46.80 -20.25
CA LEU A 910 8.31 46.81 -21.03
C LEU A 910 7.30 47.77 -20.39
N ARG A 911 6.78 48.73 -21.16
CA ARG A 911 5.74 49.66 -20.71
C ARG A 911 4.42 49.32 -21.37
N ASP A 912 3.56 48.63 -20.62
CA ASP A 912 2.21 48.29 -21.07
C ASP A 912 1.29 49.52 -20.97
N PRO A 913 0.38 49.74 -21.93
CA PRO A 913 -0.67 50.74 -21.78
C PRO A 913 -1.64 50.33 -20.66
N ASP A 914 -1.98 51.26 -19.76
CA ASP A 914 -2.85 50.96 -18.63
C ASP A 914 -4.28 50.66 -19.12
N ALA A 915 -4.77 49.46 -18.85
CA ALA A 915 -6.13 49.06 -19.20
C ALA A 915 -7.20 49.91 -18.49
N ARG A 916 -6.84 50.61 -17.40
CA ARG A 916 -7.72 51.56 -16.70
C ARG A 916 -8.12 52.74 -17.57
N ASP A 917 -7.23 53.18 -18.48
CA ASP A 917 -7.53 54.30 -19.38
C ASP A 917 -8.70 53.95 -20.31
N ILE A 918 -8.71 52.72 -20.84
CA ILE A 918 -9.81 52.21 -21.66
C ILE A 918 -11.06 51.90 -20.82
N GLU A 919 -10.89 51.37 -19.60
CA GLU A 919 -12.02 51.07 -18.71
C GLU A 919 -12.77 52.32 -18.22
N SER A 920 -12.08 53.47 -18.16
CA SER A 920 -12.68 54.75 -17.78
C SER A 920 -13.53 55.39 -18.88
N LEU A 921 -13.50 54.86 -20.11
CA LEU A 921 -14.25 55.40 -21.23
C LEU A 921 -15.76 55.17 -21.05
N PRO A 922 -16.60 56.10 -21.54
CA PRO A 922 -18.06 55.91 -21.57
C PRO A 922 -18.46 54.65 -22.35
N ASP A 923 -19.60 54.05 -22.01
CA ASP A 923 -20.12 52.86 -22.70
C ASP A 923 -20.30 53.09 -24.21
N SER A 924 -20.70 54.29 -24.63
CA SER A 924 -20.79 54.67 -26.05
C SER A 924 -19.44 54.53 -26.77
N ALA A 925 -18.35 54.98 -26.15
CA ALA A 925 -16.99 54.81 -26.66
C ALA A 925 -16.57 53.32 -26.71
N LEU A 926 -16.94 52.53 -25.70
CA LEU A 926 -16.69 51.07 -25.70
C LEU A 926 -17.46 50.34 -26.81
N PHE A 927 -18.69 50.77 -27.11
CA PHE A 927 -19.46 50.24 -28.25
C PHE A 927 -18.81 50.62 -29.60
N VAL A 928 -18.28 51.83 -29.73
CA VAL A 928 -17.52 52.24 -30.93
C VAL A 928 -16.23 51.42 -31.05
N LEU A 929 -15.48 51.20 -29.97
CA LEU A 929 -14.29 50.35 -29.99
C LEU A 929 -14.61 48.89 -30.37
N LYS A 930 -15.71 48.35 -29.82
CA LYS A 930 -16.21 47.03 -30.22
C LYS A 930 -16.54 46.99 -31.71
N ALA A 931 -17.25 47.99 -32.23
CA ALA A 931 -17.60 48.07 -33.64
C ALA A 931 -16.35 48.16 -34.55
N ILE A 932 -15.34 48.93 -34.16
CA ILE A 932 -14.05 49.03 -34.87
C ILE A 932 -13.30 47.68 -34.89
N LEU A 933 -13.35 46.92 -33.79
CA LEU A 933 -12.73 45.58 -33.74
C LEU A 933 -13.47 44.56 -34.61
N GLN A 934 -14.81 44.64 -34.63
CA GLN A 934 -15.65 43.73 -35.41
C GLN A 934 -15.70 44.08 -36.89
N MET A 935 -15.41 45.33 -37.25
CA MET A 935 -15.28 45.83 -38.61
C MET A 935 -13.92 46.51 -38.82
N PRO A 936 -12.85 45.73 -39.02
CA PRO A 936 -11.57 46.27 -39.46
C PRO A 936 -11.76 47.03 -40.77
N HIS A 937 -11.18 48.23 -40.85
CA HIS A 937 -11.39 49.18 -41.95
C HIS A 937 -12.80 49.81 -42.02
N ALA A 938 -13.49 49.97 -40.89
CA ALA A 938 -14.75 50.72 -40.86
C ALA A 938 -14.55 52.20 -41.20
N THR A 939 -15.48 52.75 -41.99
CA THR A 939 -15.64 54.20 -42.17
C THR A 939 -16.53 54.78 -41.06
N GLU A 940 -16.55 56.10 -40.90
CA GLU A 940 -17.46 56.76 -39.94
C GLU A 940 -18.93 56.39 -40.17
N GLY A 941 -19.35 56.27 -41.43
CA GLY A 941 -20.71 55.87 -41.78
C GLY A 941 -21.03 54.42 -41.41
N ASP A 942 -20.07 53.50 -41.52
CA ASP A 942 -20.25 52.11 -41.08
C ASP A 942 -20.41 52.03 -39.55
N LEU A 943 -19.64 52.83 -38.81
CA LEU A 943 -19.72 52.92 -37.35
C LEU A 943 -21.06 53.52 -36.90
N GLU A 944 -21.56 54.53 -37.61
CA GLU A 944 -22.88 55.13 -37.38
C GLU A 944 -23.99 54.09 -37.50
N LEU A 945 -23.97 53.30 -38.58
CA LEU A 945 -24.96 52.24 -38.82
C LEU A 945 -24.86 51.09 -37.81
N ALA A 946 -23.65 50.70 -37.39
CA ALA A 946 -23.44 49.59 -36.47
C ALA A 946 -23.74 49.94 -35.00
N THR A 947 -23.43 51.17 -34.57
CA THR A 947 -23.60 51.60 -33.18
C THR A 947 -24.92 52.34 -32.94
N ARG A 948 -25.56 52.88 -34.00
CA ARG A 948 -26.72 53.78 -33.95
C ARG A 948 -26.46 55.05 -33.13
N LEU A 949 -25.20 55.46 -33.00
CA LEU A 949 -24.80 56.72 -32.37
C LEU A 949 -24.79 57.85 -33.40
N ASN A 950 -24.83 59.10 -32.93
CA ASN A 950 -24.81 60.24 -33.84
C ASN A 950 -23.41 60.43 -34.45
N LYS A 951 -23.35 60.87 -35.72
CA LYS A 951 -22.09 61.13 -36.43
C LYS A 951 -21.13 62.05 -35.66
N THR A 952 -21.65 63.06 -34.96
CA THR A 952 -20.85 63.99 -34.14
C THR A 952 -20.17 63.29 -32.97
N GLU A 953 -20.84 62.33 -32.32
CA GLU A 953 -20.29 61.57 -31.19
C GLU A 953 -19.17 60.63 -31.67
N ILE A 954 -19.39 59.97 -32.81
CA ILE A 954 -18.40 59.08 -33.44
C ILE A 954 -17.16 59.86 -33.87
N SER A 955 -17.33 60.99 -34.55
CA SER A 955 -16.23 61.86 -35.00
C SER A 955 -15.44 62.39 -33.79
N SER A 956 -16.15 62.79 -32.73
CA SER A 956 -15.52 63.24 -31.47
C SER A 956 -14.70 62.13 -30.81
N PHE A 957 -15.23 60.91 -30.77
CA PHE A 957 -14.51 59.77 -30.20
C PHE A 957 -13.31 59.35 -31.06
N ILE A 958 -13.41 59.39 -32.39
CA ILE A 958 -12.28 59.10 -33.28
C ILE A 958 -11.16 60.13 -33.04
N GLY A 959 -11.49 61.41 -33.00
CA GLY A 959 -10.52 62.48 -32.70
C GLY A 959 -9.88 62.30 -31.32
N PHE A 960 -10.67 61.98 -30.29
CA PHE A 960 -10.17 61.67 -28.96
C PHE A 960 -9.26 60.44 -28.95
N GLY A 961 -9.66 59.36 -29.62
CA GLY A 961 -8.91 58.11 -29.72
C GLY A 961 -7.60 58.27 -30.48
N GLN A 962 -7.55 59.13 -31.51
CA GLN A 962 -6.30 59.49 -32.21
C GLN A 962 -5.37 60.30 -31.31
N ALA A 963 -5.89 61.30 -30.59
CA ALA A 963 -5.08 62.14 -29.69
C ALA A 963 -4.43 61.32 -28.56
N HIS A 964 -5.11 60.27 -28.07
CA HIS A 964 -4.59 59.36 -27.04
C HIS A 964 -3.85 58.14 -27.62
N GLY A 965 -3.79 58.01 -28.96
CA GLY A 965 -3.13 56.91 -29.66
C GLY A 965 -3.86 55.57 -29.60
N PHE A 966 -5.11 55.53 -29.13
CA PHE A 966 -5.97 54.34 -29.11
C PHE A 966 -6.32 53.87 -30.52
N LEU A 967 -6.56 54.83 -31.41
CA LEU A 967 -7.00 54.62 -32.78
C LEU A 967 -5.97 55.15 -33.77
N SER A 968 -5.89 54.49 -34.92
CA SER A 968 -5.12 54.93 -36.08
C SER A 968 -6.05 55.04 -37.28
N THR A 969 -5.78 56.01 -38.16
CA THR A 969 -6.62 56.29 -39.33
C THR A 969 -5.76 56.48 -40.55
N LYS A 970 -6.17 55.85 -41.66
CA LYS A 970 -5.56 55.99 -42.99
C LYS A 970 -6.65 55.81 -44.03
N ASP A 971 -6.66 56.66 -45.05
CA ASP A 971 -7.61 56.60 -46.18
C ASP A 971 -9.10 56.49 -45.72
N GLN A 972 -9.49 57.27 -44.70
CA GLN A 972 -10.82 57.27 -44.05
C GLN A 972 -11.21 55.99 -43.29
N HIS A 973 -10.31 55.01 -43.18
CA HIS A 973 -10.51 53.79 -42.41
C HIS A 973 -9.92 53.92 -41.01
N VAL A 974 -10.67 53.45 -40.00
CA VAL A 974 -10.26 53.51 -38.58
C VAL A 974 -9.99 52.11 -38.04
N TRP A 975 -8.91 51.95 -37.26
CA TRP A 975 -8.62 50.72 -36.53
C TRP A 975 -7.96 50.99 -35.18
N VAL A 976 -7.99 50.00 -34.29
CA VAL A 976 -7.30 50.04 -32.99
C VAL A 976 -5.79 49.86 -33.20
N SER A 977 -4.99 50.78 -32.65
CA SER A 977 -3.52 50.72 -32.77
C SER A 977 -2.95 49.45 -32.12
N TRP A 978 -1.84 48.93 -32.67
CA TRP A 978 -1.20 47.71 -32.16
C TRP A 978 -0.85 47.80 -30.67
N ARG A 979 -0.35 48.97 -30.26
CA ARG A 979 0.00 49.26 -28.86
C ARG A 979 -1.18 49.04 -27.92
N TRP A 980 -2.37 49.49 -28.29
CA TRP A 980 -3.57 49.43 -27.43
C TRP A 980 -4.45 48.20 -27.66
N TYR A 981 -4.24 47.46 -28.76
CA TYR A 981 -5.07 46.32 -29.16
C TYR A 981 -5.29 45.31 -28.03
N ARG A 982 -4.23 44.94 -27.29
CA ARG A 982 -4.35 43.99 -26.18
C ARG A 982 -5.21 44.54 -25.04
N SER A 983 -4.95 45.77 -24.60
CA SER A 983 -5.68 46.40 -23.50
C SER A 983 -7.16 46.56 -23.85
N VAL A 984 -7.48 46.95 -25.09
CA VAL A 984 -8.86 47.05 -25.57
C VAL A 984 -9.54 45.68 -25.58
N LEU A 985 -8.89 44.63 -26.10
CA LEU A 985 -9.45 43.26 -26.06
C LEU A 985 -9.76 42.81 -24.63
N VAL A 986 -8.81 42.96 -23.69
CA VAL A 986 -9.01 42.57 -22.28
C VAL A 986 -10.22 43.27 -21.67
N VAL A 987 -10.35 44.59 -21.88
CA VAL A 987 -11.42 45.38 -21.29
C VAL A 987 -12.77 44.95 -21.86
N LEU A 988 -12.87 44.78 -23.18
CA LEU A 988 -14.12 44.37 -23.83
C LEU A 988 -14.52 42.93 -23.49
N GLU A 989 -13.57 42.00 -23.36
CA GLU A 989 -13.81 40.63 -22.88
C GLU A 989 -14.31 40.64 -21.42
N ARG A 990 -13.65 41.38 -20.53
CA ARG A 990 -14.02 41.49 -19.12
C ARG A 990 -15.39 42.16 -18.91
N LYS A 991 -15.75 43.12 -19.77
CA LYS A 991 -17.08 43.76 -19.78
C LYS A 991 -18.13 42.94 -20.55
N HIS A 992 -17.78 41.73 -21.01
CA HIS A 992 -18.65 40.83 -21.78
C HIS A 992 -19.20 41.43 -23.09
N LEU A 993 -18.52 42.44 -23.63
CA LEU A 993 -18.86 43.06 -24.91
C LEU A 993 -18.34 42.21 -26.09
N LEU A 994 -17.25 41.47 -25.87
CA LEU A 994 -16.75 40.39 -26.72
C LEU A 994 -16.80 39.06 -25.96
N VAL A 995 -16.88 37.94 -26.68
CA VAL A 995 -16.90 36.58 -26.10
C VAL A 995 -15.63 35.86 -26.51
N GLU A 996 -14.89 35.34 -25.53
CA GLU A 996 -13.69 34.53 -25.73
C GLU A 996 -14.07 33.19 -26.38
N LEU A 997 -13.26 32.74 -27.34
CA LEU A 997 -13.52 31.58 -28.21
C LEU A 997 -13.09 30.25 -27.59
#